data_AF-A0A835JFM1-F1
#
_entry.id   AF-A0A835JFM1-F1
#
_cell.length_a   1.000
_cell.length_b   1.000
_cell.length_c   1.000
_cell.angle_alpha   90.00
_cell.angle_beta   90.00
_cell.angle_gamma   90.00
#
_symmetry.space_group_name_H-M   'P 1'
#
loop_
_entity.id
_entity.type
_entity.pdbx_description
1 polymer ?
#
loop_
_entity_poly.entity_id
_entity_poly.type
_entity_poly.pdbx_seq_one_letter_code
_entity_poly.pdbx_strand_id
1 'polypeptide(L)'
;MESSSTATRFRFRESENSNDSDSSSSDNGDHDSNLHSMTGKGIKLLCAELLEIKALSDDDFLRNIFSNYSSFLGVLEEVKDVEKELMKLKTQVSTQKVLVKELIDGVYLKLLSEKTLESFIEESELDEAPPSSQLETHIDDILEILDTLLSEKKIEEAIAILEMEEENFKRVMVDVGDIPSDVLMLYKSAISGRKAMLTLESTLVAENSRTSAPELQKALVGICRLGESHLATQLLLKYYHSRIASGIHDLQNSSVFLHGVYIRELSRFVFSMISQAARSFMKLYGETSPFASEFIQWVYEEIEVFAVSFAKYVISVSEVSSRQSTAVESVQFALSYCSLLETQGLVMRPCLIEHVRPCMEDVLVIHVDHFKKVIGIFTATDAWVLGRYFLSGILNESYSSMVIEERPEFCLLTSSGRKFVTVLQAITGDVTPLIALHLEDSILRGLMNLFSEYIAILERAITSKTNDSGIILAETVPQQVSILANLSTLENLFSSTILCVFGNINPIDSELMKNQSGGFHLQELESHVSFVQDASAGLKALFFQQFICRLMSPETGCKLTPQKCMDSEGGPGLVHDLVPSVAFQVLFLELRKLGNLTDEDVFEMDWLMKLLRELVETIFVWISNHKEIWGNIEKKLNLQHPDIRNQVCAMFYALEK
;
A
#
# COMPACT_ATOMS: atom_id res chain seq x y z
N MET A 1 -5.29 -13.66 -38.49
CA MET A 1 -6.65 -13.75 -39.05
C MET A 1 -7.55 -14.23 -37.93
N GLU A 2 -8.56 -13.53 -37.42
CA GLU A 2 -9.10 -12.18 -37.56
C GLU A 2 -9.45 -11.74 -36.14
N SER A 3 -9.13 -10.48 -35.80
CA SER A 3 -9.38 -9.88 -34.49
C SER A 3 -10.82 -9.38 -34.40
N SER A 4 -11.60 -9.88 -33.45
CA SER A 4 -12.93 -9.31 -33.12
C SER A 4 -12.82 -8.50 -31.83
N SER A 5 -12.90 -7.17 -31.98
CA SER A 5 -13.08 -6.21 -30.90
C SER A 5 -14.58 -6.05 -30.62
N THR A 6 -15.06 -6.43 -29.45
CA THR A 6 -16.43 -6.13 -29.02
C THR A 6 -16.43 -4.81 -28.25
N ALA A 7 -16.66 -3.72 -29.00
CA ALA A 7 -17.04 -2.43 -28.43
C ALA A 7 -18.52 -2.47 -28.03
N THR A 8 -18.81 -2.35 -26.73
CA THR A 8 -20.16 -2.29 -26.19
C THR A 8 -20.80 -0.94 -26.52
N ARG A 9 -21.55 -0.88 -27.63
CA ARG A 9 -22.30 0.30 -28.06
C ARG A 9 -23.75 0.14 -27.58
N PHE A 10 -24.11 0.80 -26.49
CA PHE A 10 -25.50 0.95 -26.07
C PHE A 10 -26.29 1.64 -27.20
N ARG A 11 -27.20 0.90 -27.84
CA ARG A 11 -28.20 1.44 -28.78
C ARG A 11 -29.53 1.51 -28.06
N PHE A 12 -30.01 2.72 -27.77
CA PHE A 12 -31.43 2.97 -27.58
C PHE A 12 -32.14 2.60 -28.89
N ARG A 13 -33.11 1.69 -28.84
CA ARG A 13 -33.98 1.40 -29.97
C ARG A 13 -35.28 2.18 -29.79
N GLU A 14 -35.50 3.11 -30.72
CA GLU A 14 -36.78 3.78 -30.92
C GLU A 14 -37.88 2.78 -31.26
N SER A 15 -39.06 3.07 -30.75
CA SER A 15 -40.31 2.32 -30.90
C SER A 15 -40.78 2.24 -32.35
N GLU A 16 -40.89 1.03 -32.89
CA GLU A 16 -41.70 0.75 -34.08
C GLU A 16 -43.07 0.20 -33.65
N ASN A 17 -44.11 0.94 -34.02
CA ASN A 17 -45.52 0.58 -33.88
C ASN A 17 -45.87 -0.59 -34.80
N SER A 18 -46.57 -1.59 -34.25
CA SER A 18 -47.49 -2.44 -35.02
C SER A 18 -48.83 -2.52 -34.30
N ASN A 19 -49.85 -1.95 -34.95
CA ASN A 19 -51.26 -1.97 -34.59
C ASN A 19 -51.82 -3.39 -34.54
N ASP A 20 -52.74 -3.64 -33.60
CA ASP A 20 -54.04 -4.27 -33.90
C ASP A 20 -55.04 -4.05 -32.72
N SER A 21 -56.16 -3.37 -33.05
CA SER A 21 -57.59 -3.55 -32.66
C SER A 21 -57.94 -3.99 -31.21
N ASP A 22 -58.93 -3.46 -30.46
CA ASP A 22 -60.18 -2.75 -30.77
C ASP A 22 -60.88 -2.26 -29.46
N SER A 23 -61.65 -1.15 -29.54
CA SER A 23 -62.73 -0.67 -28.62
C SER A 23 -62.37 -0.20 -27.18
N SER A 24 -62.88 0.87 -26.54
CA SER A 24 -63.97 1.84 -26.79
C SER A 24 -63.87 3.07 -25.84
N SER A 25 -64.35 4.23 -26.32
CA SER A 25 -64.94 5.43 -25.65
C SER A 25 -64.16 6.33 -24.64
N SER A 26 -63.94 7.58 -25.08
CA SER A 26 -64.07 8.92 -24.41
C SER A 26 -63.68 9.08 -22.93
N ASP A 27 -62.84 10.04 -22.54
CA ASP A 27 -63.07 11.50 -22.61
C ASP A 27 -61.77 12.29 -22.31
N ASN A 28 -61.75 13.56 -22.72
CA ASN A 28 -60.63 14.49 -22.78
C ASN A 28 -60.01 14.86 -21.42
N GLY A 29 -58.69 15.11 -21.42
CA GLY A 29 -58.03 15.84 -20.33
C GLY A 29 -56.50 15.82 -20.40
N ASP A 30 -55.95 16.88 -21.01
CA ASP A 30 -54.63 17.49 -20.79
C ASP A 30 -53.31 16.72 -20.94
N HIS A 31 -52.41 17.39 -21.65
CA HIS A 31 -50.97 17.19 -21.69
C HIS A 31 -50.38 17.11 -20.28
N ASP A 32 -49.66 16.02 -19.97
CA ASP A 32 -48.46 16.04 -19.12
C ASP A 32 -47.71 14.70 -19.21
N SER A 33 -47.05 14.48 -20.33
CA SER A 33 -46.06 13.40 -20.48
C SER A 33 -44.70 13.89 -20.00
N ASN A 34 -44.50 13.98 -18.69
CA ASN A 34 -43.21 13.89 -18.00
C ASN A 34 -43.41 14.09 -16.50
N LEU A 35 -42.99 13.11 -15.68
CA LEU A 35 -43.07 13.00 -14.22
C LEU A 35 -44.22 12.12 -13.67
N HIS A 36 -44.04 10.80 -13.79
CA HIS A 36 -44.46 9.89 -12.72
C HIS A 36 -43.23 9.32 -12.01
N SER A 37 -42.45 10.24 -11.45
CA SER A 37 -41.54 9.95 -10.33
C SER A 37 -42.39 9.73 -9.07
N MET A 38 -42.22 8.57 -8.43
CA MET A 38 -42.69 8.26 -7.07
C MET A 38 -44.22 8.21 -6.86
N THR A 39 -44.92 7.31 -7.53
CA THR A 39 -46.25 6.83 -7.09
C THR A 39 -46.28 5.30 -7.12
N GLY A 40 -47.13 4.65 -6.32
CA GLY A 40 -47.18 3.17 -6.19
C GLY A 40 -47.35 2.39 -7.50
N LYS A 41 -47.78 3.03 -8.59
CA LYS A 41 -47.77 2.45 -9.95
C LYS A 41 -46.38 2.40 -10.58
N GLY A 42 -45.53 3.40 -10.36
CA GLY A 42 -44.13 3.43 -10.81
C GLY A 42 -43.26 2.40 -10.09
N ILE A 43 -43.50 2.17 -8.79
CA ILE A 43 -42.82 1.10 -8.04
C ILE A 43 -43.20 -0.28 -8.60
N LYS A 44 -44.48 -0.50 -8.96
CA LYS A 44 -44.91 -1.76 -9.59
C LYS A 44 -44.27 -1.97 -10.97
N LEU A 45 -44.12 -0.90 -11.76
CA LEU A 45 -43.45 -0.97 -13.05
C LEU A 45 -41.96 -1.31 -12.90
N LEU A 46 -41.26 -0.63 -11.98
CA LEU A 46 -39.86 -0.93 -11.66
C LEU A 46 -39.68 -2.37 -11.17
N CYS A 47 -40.59 -2.86 -10.31
CA CYS A 47 -40.56 -4.25 -9.85
C CYS A 47 -40.79 -5.25 -11.00
N ALA A 48 -41.64 -4.91 -11.98
CA ALA A 48 -41.85 -5.76 -13.16
C ALA A 48 -40.61 -5.77 -14.06
N GLU A 49 -40.00 -4.61 -14.32
CA GLU A 49 -38.74 -4.49 -15.08
C GLU A 49 -37.58 -5.22 -14.38
N LEU A 50 -37.48 -5.13 -13.06
CA LEU A 50 -36.47 -5.87 -12.28
C LEU A 50 -36.67 -7.39 -12.37
N LEU A 51 -37.92 -7.85 -12.39
CA LEU A 51 -38.22 -9.29 -12.57
C LEU A 51 -37.89 -9.76 -13.99
N GLU A 52 -38.13 -8.92 -15.00
CA GLU A 52 -37.79 -9.21 -16.39
C GLU A 52 -36.26 -9.24 -16.60
N ILE A 53 -35.54 -8.26 -16.06
CA ILE A 53 -34.07 -8.23 -16.10
C ILE A 53 -33.49 -9.44 -15.37
N LYS A 54 -34.07 -9.84 -14.23
CA LYS A 54 -33.64 -11.04 -13.51
C LYS A 54 -33.83 -12.30 -14.37
N ALA A 55 -34.98 -12.45 -15.03
CA ALA A 55 -35.24 -13.60 -15.89
C ALA A 55 -34.27 -13.67 -17.08
N LEU A 56 -33.99 -12.52 -17.71
CA LEU A 56 -33.01 -12.43 -18.80
C LEU A 56 -31.58 -12.70 -18.33
N SER A 57 -31.21 -12.18 -17.16
CA SER A 57 -29.90 -12.43 -16.55
C SER A 57 -29.70 -13.90 -16.18
N ASP A 58 -30.74 -14.57 -15.68
CA ASP A 58 -30.68 -15.99 -15.32
C ASP A 58 -30.52 -16.87 -16.58
N ASP A 59 -31.19 -16.54 -17.69
CA ASP A 59 -31.02 -17.25 -18.97
C ASP A 59 -29.62 -17.05 -19.57
N ASP A 60 -29.11 -15.81 -19.56
CA ASP A 60 -27.75 -15.50 -20.02
C ASP A 60 -26.69 -16.18 -19.15
N PHE A 61 -26.90 -16.23 -17.83
CA PHE A 61 -26.01 -16.93 -16.90
C PHE A 61 -25.98 -18.44 -17.17
N LEU A 62 -27.13 -19.07 -17.35
CA LEU A 62 -27.21 -20.49 -17.70
C LEU A 62 -26.57 -20.77 -19.06
N ARG A 63 -26.83 -19.95 -20.07
CA ARG A 63 -26.24 -20.08 -21.41
C ARG A 63 -24.72 -19.97 -21.37
N ASN A 64 -24.19 -19.03 -20.58
CA ASN A 64 -22.76 -18.84 -20.39
C ASN A 64 -22.14 -20.06 -19.66
N ILE A 65 -22.78 -20.57 -18.61
CA ILE A 65 -22.34 -21.79 -17.93
C ILE A 65 -22.31 -22.98 -18.90
N PHE A 66 -23.40 -23.25 -19.62
CA PHE A 66 -23.47 -24.42 -20.53
C PHE A 66 -22.47 -24.30 -21.69
N SER A 67 -22.26 -23.09 -22.23
CA SER A 67 -21.27 -22.85 -23.28
C SER A 67 -19.84 -23.06 -22.79
N ASN A 68 -19.50 -22.53 -21.60
CA ASN A 68 -18.18 -22.71 -21.01
C ASN A 68 -17.95 -24.16 -20.60
N TYR A 69 -18.96 -24.84 -20.07
CA TYR A 69 -18.86 -26.26 -19.70
C TYR A 69 -18.65 -27.14 -20.93
N SER A 70 -19.35 -26.87 -22.04
CA SER A 70 -19.14 -27.57 -23.31
C SER A 70 -17.76 -27.31 -23.90
N SER A 71 -17.26 -26.08 -23.79
CA SER A 71 -15.91 -25.71 -24.24
C SER A 71 -14.85 -26.42 -23.39
N PHE A 72 -15.05 -26.48 -22.08
CA PHE A 72 -14.17 -27.18 -21.14
C PHE A 72 -14.15 -28.69 -21.41
N LEU A 73 -15.31 -29.30 -21.71
CA LEU A 73 -15.41 -30.71 -22.07
C LEU A 73 -14.68 -31.03 -23.38
N GLY A 74 -14.77 -30.13 -24.37
CA GLY A 74 -14.01 -30.22 -25.62
C GLY A 74 -12.50 -30.18 -25.38
N VAL A 75 -12.03 -29.23 -24.56
CA VAL A 75 -10.61 -29.13 -24.19
C VAL A 75 -10.13 -30.39 -23.46
N LEU A 76 -10.94 -30.96 -22.56
CA LEU A 76 -10.58 -32.21 -21.88
C LEU A 76 -10.44 -33.40 -22.83
N GLU A 77 -11.31 -33.51 -23.84
CA GLU A 77 -11.21 -34.54 -24.86
C GLU A 77 -9.95 -34.34 -25.73
N GLU A 78 -9.64 -33.09 -26.12
CA GLU A 78 -8.42 -32.75 -26.86
C GLU A 78 -7.15 -33.08 -26.05
N VAL A 79 -7.12 -32.77 -24.75
CA VAL A 79 -5.98 -33.10 -23.88
C VAL A 79 -5.75 -34.60 -23.80
N LYS A 80 -6.83 -35.39 -23.72
CA LYS A 80 -6.75 -36.87 -23.72
C LYS A 80 -6.21 -37.41 -25.05
N ASP A 81 -6.53 -36.77 -26.18
CA ASP A 81 -5.96 -37.16 -27.48
C ASP A 81 -4.50 -36.74 -27.62
N VAL A 82 -4.11 -35.56 -27.12
CA VAL A 82 -2.71 -35.12 -27.03
C VAL A 82 -1.89 -36.07 -26.14
N GLU A 83 -2.45 -36.57 -25.04
CA GLU A 83 -1.79 -37.57 -24.19
C GLU A 83 -1.50 -38.87 -24.95
N LYS A 84 -2.43 -39.34 -25.79
CA LYS A 84 -2.19 -40.51 -26.66
C LYS A 84 -1.07 -40.25 -27.67
N GLU A 85 -1.02 -39.06 -28.26
CA GLU A 85 0.06 -38.67 -29.17
C GLU A 85 1.41 -38.56 -28.45
N LEU A 86 1.43 -38.05 -27.21
CA LEU A 86 2.63 -38.01 -26.38
C LEU A 86 3.15 -39.42 -26.05
N MET A 87 2.24 -40.38 -25.81
CA MET A 87 2.62 -41.78 -25.59
C MET A 87 3.18 -42.44 -26.86
N LYS A 88 2.65 -42.11 -28.04
CA LYS A 88 3.25 -42.52 -29.32
C LYS A 88 4.65 -41.92 -29.51
N LEU A 89 4.80 -40.63 -29.24
CA LEU A 89 6.10 -39.93 -29.34
C LEU A 89 7.12 -40.55 -28.37
N LYS A 90 6.73 -40.81 -27.12
CA LYS A 90 7.59 -41.48 -26.13
C LYS A 90 8.06 -42.85 -26.62
N THR A 91 7.18 -43.59 -27.28
CA THR A 91 7.53 -44.88 -27.88
C THR A 91 8.53 -44.70 -29.01
N GLN A 92 8.30 -43.76 -29.93
CA GLN A 92 9.22 -43.44 -31.04
C GLN A 92 10.60 -42.96 -30.55
N VAL A 93 10.64 -42.08 -29.56
CA VAL A 93 11.89 -41.61 -28.94
C VAL A 93 12.64 -42.76 -28.27
N SER A 94 11.91 -43.69 -27.64
CA SER A 94 12.53 -44.89 -27.06
C SER A 94 13.12 -45.80 -28.13
N THR A 95 12.43 -45.99 -29.26
CA THR A 95 12.96 -46.72 -30.42
C THR A 95 14.19 -46.03 -31.01
N GLN A 96 14.14 -44.70 -31.16
CA GLN A 96 15.27 -43.92 -31.68
C GLN A 96 16.47 -43.96 -30.73
N LYS A 97 16.24 -43.96 -29.41
CA LYS A 97 17.28 -44.15 -28.39
C LYS A 97 17.98 -45.51 -28.54
N VAL A 98 17.21 -46.57 -28.84
CA VAL A 98 17.80 -47.90 -29.11
C VAL A 98 18.64 -47.87 -30.39
N LEU A 99 18.13 -47.29 -31.48
CA LEU A 99 18.88 -47.17 -32.73
C LEU A 99 20.17 -46.33 -32.59
N VAL A 100 20.12 -45.25 -31.83
CA VAL A 100 21.31 -44.44 -31.52
C VAL A 100 22.30 -45.23 -30.68
N LYS A 101 21.82 -46.04 -29.72
CA LYS A 101 22.70 -46.92 -28.94
C LYS A 101 23.35 -47.98 -29.81
N GLU A 102 22.61 -48.62 -30.71
CA GLU A 102 23.16 -49.58 -31.69
C GLU A 102 24.18 -48.93 -32.62
N LEU A 103 23.96 -47.67 -33.03
CA LEU A 103 24.94 -46.91 -33.83
C LEU A 103 26.19 -46.60 -33.03
N ILE A 104 26.05 -46.14 -31.77
CA ILE A 104 27.18 -45.88 -30.87
C ILE A 104 27.98 -47.15 -30.63
N ASP A 105 27.32 -48.28 -30.34
CA ASP A 105 27.96 -49.57 -30.12
C ASP A 105 28.67 -50.05 -31.41
N GLY A 106 28.06 -49.83 -32.59
CA GLY A 106 28.67 -50.13 -33.89
C GLY A 106 29.89 -49.26 -34.23
N VAL A 107 29.86 -47.98 -33.88
CA VAL A 107 31.01 -47.06 -34.04
C VAL A 107 32.11 -47.40 -33.04
N TYR A 108 31.76 -47.74 -31.80
CA TYR A 108 32.70 -48.14 -30.76
C TYR A 108 33.43 -49.44 -31.12
N LEU A 109 32.73 -50.43 -31.68
CA LEU A 109 33.34 -51.66 -32.20
C LEU A 109 34.28 -51.40 -33.39
N LYS A 110 33.96 -50.43 -34.25
CA LYS A 110 34.80 -50.04 -35.38
C LYS A 110 36.08 -49.34 -34.92
N LEU A 111 35.96 -48.43 -33.96
CA LEU A 111 37.06 -47.69 -33.35
C LEU A 111 37.99 -48.58 -32.51
N LEU A 112 37.45 -49.61 -31.84
CA LEU A 112 38.24 -50.65 -31.18
C LEU A 112 39.00 -51.53 -32.18
N SER A 113 38.43 -51.83 -33.34
CA SER A 113 39.12 -52.62 -34.38
C SER A 113 40.28 -51.85 -35.04
N GLU A 114 40.13 -50.53 -35.19
CA GLU A 114 41.13 -49.63 -35.76
C GLU A 114 42.27 -49.40 -34.77
N LYS A 115 41.93 -49.19 -33.48
CA LYS A 115 42.90 -49.08 -32.39
C LYS A 115 43.66 -50.38 -32.08
N THR A 116 43.05 -51.55 -32.35
CA THR A 116 43.74 -52.85 -32.24
C THR A 116 44.75 -53.05 -33.37
N LEU A 117 44.54 -52.44 -34.55
CA LEU A 117 45.47 -52.53 -35.68
C LEU A 117 46.69 -51.61 -35.50
N GLU A 118 46.50 -50.45 -34.88
CA GLU A 118 47.59 -49.50 -34.55
C GLU A 118 48.45 -49.95 -33.37
N SER A 119 47.94 -50.78 -32.45
CA SER A 119 48.73 -51.29 -31.32
C SER A 119 49.68 -52.45 -31.65
N PHE A 120 49.67 -52.98 -32.89
CA PHE A 120 50.56 -54.07 -33.30
C PHE A 120 51.75 -53.62 -34.19
N ILE A 121 51.89 -52.32 -34.45
CA ILE A 121 53.00 -51.80 -35.26
C ILE A 121 53.61 -50.61 -34.53
N GLU A 122 54.41 -50.89 -33.50
CA GLU A 122 55.71 -50.23 -33.21
C GLU A 122 56.23 -50.74 -31.88
N GLU A 123 56.86 -51.92 -31.92
CA GLU A 123 57.84 -52.33 -30.94
C GLU A 123 59.17 -52.39 -31.70
N SER A 124 59.98 -51.34 -31.58
CA SER A 124 61.38 -51.33 -31.99
C SER A 124 62.18 -50.50 -31.01
N GLU A 125 63.02 -51.20 -30.24
CA GLU A 125 64.03 -50.64 -29.35
C GLU A 125 64.98 -49.68 -30.10
N LEU A 126 65.31 -48.53 -29.51
CA LEU A 126 66.68 -48.17 -29.05
C LEU A 126 66.83 -46.68 -28.67
N ASP A 127 67.61 -46.49 -27.59
CA ASP A 127 68.25 -45.29 -27.03
C ASP A 127 67.43 -44.30 -26.17
N GLU A 128 67.59 -44.45 -24.84
CA GLU A 128 67.25 -43.46 -23.82
C GLU A 128 68.10 -42.19 -23.99
N ALA A 129 67.47 -41.12 -24.49
CA ALA A 129 67.93 -39.76 -24.32
C ALA A 129 67.70 -39.29 -22.86
N PRO A 130 68.50 -38.35 -22.32
CA PRO A 130 68.42 -37.95 -20.92
C PRO A 130 67.02 -37.42 -20.55
N PRO A 131 66.56 -37.59 -19.30
CA PRO A 131 65.18 -37.30 -18.88
C PRO A 131 64.72 -35.85 -19.12
N SER A 132 65.65 -34.92 -19.35
CA SER A 132 65.34 -33.53 -19.73
C SER A 132 64.74 -33.39 -21.14
N SER A 133 65.14 -34.23 -22.11
CA SER A 133 64.64 -34.10 -23.48
C SER A 133 63.21 -34.62 -23.65
N GLN A 134 62.81 -35.63 -22.86
CA GLN A 134 61.44 -36.16 -22.87
C GLN A 134 60.45 -35.16 -22.27
N LEU A 135 60.87 -34.37 -21.28
CA LEU A 135 60.04 -33.33 -20.71
C LEU A 135 59.88 -32.17 -21.70
N GLU A 136 60.93 -31.73 -22.39
CA GLU A 136 60.85 -30.68 -23.41
C GLU A 136 59.92 -31.08 -24.58
N THR A 137 60.00 -32.32 -25.08
CA THR A 137 59.08 -32.79 -26.14
C THR A 137 57.63 -32.84 -25.67
N HIS A 138 57.38 -33.29 -24.43
CA HIS A 138 56.04 -33.31 -23.84
C HIS A 138 55.45 -31.90 -23.71
N ILE A 139 56.28 -30.91 -23.40
CA ILE A 139 55.87 -29.49 -23.33
C ILE A 139 55.44 -29.00 -24.71
N ASP A 140 56.22 -29.28 -25.75
CA ASP A 140 55.90 -28.85 -27.11
C ASP A 140 54.60 -29.51 -27.62
N ASP A 141 54.42 -30.81 -27.37
CA ASP A 141 53.20 -31.55 -27.75
C ASP A 141 51.94 -30.96 -27.09
N ILE A 142 52.00 -30.65 -25.78
CA ILE A 142 50.88 -30.02 -25.07
C ILE A 142 50.58 -28.64 -25.65
N LEU A 143 51.61 -27.85 -25.95
CA LEU A 143 51.42 -26.50 -26.48
C LEU A 143 50.78 -26.53 -27.87
N GLU A 144 51.15 -27.49 -28.72
CA GLU A 144 50.53 -27.69 -30.04
C GLU A 144 49.05 -28.12 -29.92
N ILE A 145 48.73 -29.02 -28.98
CA ILE A 145 47.35 -29.41 -28.69
C ILE A 145 46.53 -28.21 -28.21
N LEU A 146 47.08 -27.41 -27.29
CA LEU A 146 46.40 -26.22 -26.76
C LEU A 146 46.19 -25.15 -27.84
N ASP A 147 47.16 -24.94 -28.73
CA ASP A 147 47.03 -24.03 -29.87
C ASP A 147 45.94 -24.48 -30.85
N THR A 148 45.89 -25.77 -31.13
CA THR A 148 44.86 -26.37 -31.98
C THR A 148 43.48 -26.13 -31.37
N LEU A 149 43.29 -26.42 -30.09
CA LEU A 149 42.01 -26.21 -29.39
C LEU A 149 41.61 -24.74 -29.27
N LEU A 150 42.57 -23.84 -29.04
CA LEU A 150 42.35 -22.39 -29.07
C LEU A 150 41.84 -21.93 -30.44
N SER A 151 42.46 -22.43 -31.52
CA SER A 151 42.03 -22.12 -32.89
C SER A 151 40.63 -22.64 -33.22
N GLU A 152 40.27 -23.81 -32.67
CA GLU A 152 38.94 -24.43 -32.80
C GLU A 152 37.88 -23.85 -31.84
N LYS A 153 38.26 -22.90 -30.97
CA LYS A 153 37.42 -22.31 -29.91
C LYS A 153 36.85 -23.34 -28.93
N LYS A 154 37.53 -24.46 -28.73
CA LYS A 154 37.19 -25.50 -27.75
C LYS A 154 37.78 -25.16 -26.38
N ILE A 155 37.31 -24.05 -25.81
CA ILE A 155 37.86 -23.46 -24.57
C ILE A 155 37.81 -24.47 -23.40
N GLU A 156 36.70 -25.16 -23.21
CA GLU A 156 36.54 -26.10 -22.09
C GLU A 156 37.46 -27.33 -22.17
N GLU A 157 37.70 -27.83 -23.38
CA GLU A 157 38.62 -28.95 -23.61
C GLU A 157 40.05 -28.49 -23.31
N ALA A 158 40.41 -27.28 -23.76
CA ALA A 158 41.72 -26.69 -23.46
C ALA A 158 41.94 -26.46 -21.96
N ILE A 159 40.93 -25.97 -21.23
CA ILE A 159 41.00 -25.81 -19.76
C ILE A 159 41.14 -27.16 -19.07
N ALA A 160 40.41 -28.20 -19.51
CA ALA A 160 40.50 -29.54 -18.92
C ALA A 160 41.89 -30.16 -19.11
N ILE A 161 42.51 -29.96 -20.27
CA ILE A 161 43.89 -30.40 -20.53
C ILE A 161 44.87 -29.65 -19.62
N LEU A 162 44.72 -28.33 -19.45
CA LEU A 162 45.56 -27.57 -18.54
C LEU A 162 45.48 -28.03 -17.09
N GLU A 163 44.27 -28.32 -16.59
CA GLU A 163 44.09 -28.85 -15.22
C GLU A 163 44.71 -30.24 -15.06
N MET A 164 44.49 -31.12 -16.05
CA MET A 164 45.07 -32.46 -16.06
C MET A 164 46.59 -32.41 -16.04
N GLU A 165 47.18 -31.54 -16.86
CA GLU A 165 48.63 -31.36 -16.93
C GLU A 165 49.21 -30.70 -15.67
N GLU A 166 48.50 -29.74 -15.05
CA GLU A 166 48.95 -29.17 -13.78
C GLU A 166 49.03 -30.23 -12.68
N GLU A 167 48.06 -31.15 -12.64
CA GLU A 167 48.04 -32.26 -11.68
C GLU A 167 49.06 -33.35 -12.03
N ASN A 168 49.26 -33.64 -13.32
CA ASN A 168 50.25 -34.58 -13.78
C ASN A 168 51.67 -34.08 -13.48
N PHE A 169 51.92 -32.79 -13.72
CA PHE A 169 53.19 -32.14 -13.42
C PHE A 169 53.49 -32.14 -11.92
N LYS A 170 52.47 -31.93 -11.06
CA LYS A 170 52.61 -32.08 -9.60
C LYS A 170 53.03 -33.50 -9.20
N ARG A 171 52.48 -34.55 -9.86
CA ARG A 171 52.88 -35.94 -9.60
C ARG A 171 54.30 -36.23 -10.07
N VAL A 172 54.65 -35.83 -11.29
CA VAL A 172 56.00 -36.01 -11.85
C VAL A 172 57.07 -35.32 -11.00
N MET A 173 56.77 -34.13 -10.48
CA MET A 173 57.68 -33.38 -9.60
C MET A 173 57.91 -34.08 -8.24
N VAL A 174 56.99 -34.93 -7.78
CA VAL A 174 57.13 -35.74 -6.57
C VAL A 174 57.95 -37.02 -6.83
N ASP A 175 57.78 -37.64 -8.01
CA ASP A 175 58.44 -38.91 -8.35
C ASP A 175 59.87 -38.76 -8.89
N VAL A 176 60.21 -37.67 -9.59
CA VAL A 176 61.45 -37.58 -10.38
C VAL A 176 62.61 -36.86 -9.65
N GLY A 177 62.36 -36.08 -8.60
CA GLY A 177 63.41 -35.25 -7.96
C GLY A 177 63.94 -34.13 -8.90
N ASP A 178 64.95 -33.38 -8.44
CA ASP A 178 65.41 -32.07 -8.99
C ASP A 178 65.39 -31.96 -10.53
N ILE A 179 64.30 -31.39 -11.05
CA ILE A 179 64.17 -30.94 -12.44
C ILE A 179 65.03 -29.69 -12.61
N PRO A 180 65.80 -29.54 -13.70
CA PRO A 180 66.57 -28.32 -13.97
C PRO A 180 65.68 -27.07 -13.87
N SER A 181 66.11 -26.08 -13.08
CA SER A 181 65.32 -24.87 -12.79
C SER A 181 64.91 -24.11 -14.06
N ASP A 182 65.72 -24.22 -15.10
CA ASP A 182 65.60 -23.51 -16.37
C ASP A 182 64.42 -24.06 -17.18
N VAL A 183 64.31 -25.38 -17.27
CA VAL A 183 63.22 -26.11 -17.96
C VAL A 183 61.89 -25.92 -17.22
N LEU A 184 61.93 -25.94 -15.89
CA LEU A 184 60.77 -25.66 -15.03
C LEU A 184 60.24 -24.23 -15.22
N MET A 185 61.12 -23.24 -15.37
CA MET A 185 60.75 -21.85 -15.65
C MET A 185 60.13 -21.70 -17.04
N LEU A 186 60.71 -22.33 -18.06
CA LEU A 186 60.18 -22.32 -19.42
C LEU A 186 58.78 -22.91 -19.48
N TYR A 187 58.57 -24.08 -18.87
CA TYR A 187 57.26 -24.71 -18.77
C TYR A 187 56.23 -23.80 -18.11
N LYS A 188 56.55 -23.27 -16.92
CA LYS A 188 55.66 -22.38 -16.18
C LYS A 188 55.30 -21.13 -16.99
N SER A 189 56.27 -20.55 -17.69
CA SER A 189 56.05 -19.40 -18.56
C SER A 189 55.13 -19.74 -19.74
N ALA A 190 55.36 -20.87 -20.42
CA ALA A 190 54.57 -21.28 -21.58
C ALA A 190 53.12 -21.60 -21.22
N ILE A 191 52.91 -22.37 -20.14
CA ILE A 191 51.58 -22.67 -19.60
C ILE A 191 50.88 -21.40 -19.13
N SER A 192 51.58 -20.51 -18.43
CA SER A 192 51.03 -19.20 -18.03
C SER A 192 50.62 -18.35 -19.24
N GLY A 193 51.36 -18.42 -20.35
CA GLY A 193 51.01 -17.76 -21.61
C GLY A 193 49.71 -18.28 -22.21
N ARG A 194 49.53 -19.61 -22.29
CA ARG A 194 48.28 -20.23 -22.80
C ARG A 194 47.10 -19.99 -21.88
N LYS A 195 47.33 -20.03 -20.58
CA LYS A 195 46.35 -19.66 -19.56
C LYS A 195 45.85 -18.24 -19.77
N ALA A 196 46.74 -17.27 -20.00
CA ALA A 196 46.37 -15.90 -20.29
C ALA A 196 45.58 -15.75 -21.60
N MET A 197 45.93 -16.50 -22.66
CA MET A 197 45.17 -16.51 -23.92
C MET A 197 43.75 -17.06 -23.74
N LEU A 198 43.58 -18.16 -23.00
CA LEU A 198 42.27 -18.73 -22.68
C LEU A 198 41.42 -17.78 -21.83
N THR A 199 42.03 -17.10 -20.87
CA THR A 199 41.36 -16.06 -20.07
C THR A 199 40.90 -14.91 -20.96
N LEU A 200 41.74 -14.46 -21.90
CA LEU A 200 41.39 -13.38 -22.83
C LEU A 200 40.20 -13.76 -23.73
N GLU A 201 40.23 -14.93 -24.36
CA GLU A 201 39.13 -15.41 -25.19
C GLU A 201 37.83 -15.57 -24.40
N SER A 202 37.90 -16.14 -23.19
CA SER A 202 36.74 -16.27 -22.30
C SER A 202 36.18 -14.90 -21.88
N THR A 203 37.07 -13.92 -21.66
CA THR A 203 36.69 -12.54 -21.36
C THR A 203 35.97 -11.89 -22.54
N LEU A 204 36.47 -12.06 -23.77
CA LEU A 204 35.82 -11.56 -24.98
C LEU A 204 34.42 -12.14 -25.18
N VAL A 205 34.22 -13.42 -24.83
CA VAL A 205 32.88 -14.04 -24.83
C VAL A 205 31.98 -13.42 -23.77
N ALA A 206 32.49 -13.20 -22.55
CA ALA A 206 31.72 -12.64 -21.44
C ALA A 206 31.33 -11.16 -21.66
N GLU A 207 32.19 -10.36 -22.30
CA GLU A 207 31.92 -8.94 -22.57
C GLU A 207 30.97 -8.69 -23.75
N ASN A 208 30.71 -9.69 -24.57
CA ASN A 208 29.84 -9.53 -25.73
C ASN A 208 28.37 -9.39 -25.30
N SER A 209 27.73 -8.28 -25.71
CA SER A 209 26.36 -7.94 -25.33
C SER A 209 25.30 -8.92 -25.83
N ARG A 210 25.62 -9.76 -26.82
CA ARG A 210 24.71 -10.77 -27.38
C ARG A 210 24.87 -12.14 -26.73
N THR A 211 25.82 -12.30 -25.81
CA THR A 211 26.06 -13.57 -25.12
C THR A 211 24.86 -13.96 -24.27
N SER A 212 24.41 -15.20 -24.46
CA SER A 212 23.30 -15.74 -23.67
C SER A 212 23.75 -16.05 -22.24
N ALA A 213 22.82 -16.05 -21.28
CA ALA A 213 23.12 -16.39 -19.89
C ALA A 213 23.88 -17.73 -19.70
N PRO A 214 23.55 -18.84 -20.40
CA PRO A 214 24.32 -20.08 -20.26
C PRO A 214 25.73 -19.98 -20.86
N GLU A 215 25.93 -19.26 -21.96
CA GLU A 215 27.25 -19.05 -22.56
C GLU A 215 28.13 -18.18 -21.65
N LEU A 216 27.55 -17.13 -21.06
CA LEU A 216 28.22 -16.31 -20.06
C LEU A 216 28.65 -17.19 -18.87
N GLN A 217 27.72 -17.98 -18.31
CA GLN A 217 28.04 -18.87 -17.18
C GLN A 217 29.21 -19.79 -17.51
N LYS A 218 29.21 -20.36 -18.72
CA LYS A 218 30.27 -21.27 -19.19
C LYS A 218 31.63 -20.55 -19.23
N ALA A 219 31.68 -19.38 -19.84
CA ALA A 219 32.90 -18.55 -19.89
C ALA A 219 33.39 -18.17 -18.49
N LEU A 220 32.51 -17.75 -17.59
CA LEU A 220 32.86 -17.37 -16.21
C LEU A 220 33.37 -18.56 -15.39
N VAL A 221 32.78 -19.75 -15.54
CA VAL A 221 33.28 -20.99 -14.91
C VAL A 221 34.68 -21.31 -15.44
N GLY A 222 34.91 -21.15 -16.75
CA GLY A 222 36.24 -21.29 -17.34
C GLY A 222 37.27 -20.35 -16.73
N ILE A 223 36.94 -19.05 -16.59
CA ILE A 223 37.81 -18.05 -15.97
C ILE A 223 38.11 -18.40 -14.50
N CYS A 224 37.11 -18.86 -13.74
CA CYS A 224 37.32 -19.34 -12.37
C CYS A 224 38.25 -20.56 -12.28
N ARG A 225 38.10 -21.53 -13.20
CA ARG A 225 38.98 -22.71 -13.30
C ARG A 225 40.42 -22.33 -13.65
N LEU A 226 40.59 -21.26 -14.42
CA LEU A 226 41.88 -20.63 -14.67
C LEU A 226 42.38 -19.81 -13.47
N GLY A 227 41.72 -19.82 -12.31
CA GLY A 227 42.18 -19.14 -11.10
C GLY A 227 41.96 -17.62 -11.09
N GLU A 228 41.28 -17.07 -12.09
CA GLU A 228 40.99 -15.63 -12.21
C GLU A 228 39.60 -15.30 -11.64
N SER A 229 39.33 -15.77 -10.41
CA SER A 229 38.01 -15.66 -9.78
C SER A 229 37.50 -14.23 -9.62
N HIS A 230 38.37 -13.27 -9.32
CA HIS A 230 37.96 -11.87 -9.18
C HIS A 230 37.50 -11.27 -10.52
N LEU A 231 38.23 -11.56 -11.61
CA LEU A 231 37.83 -11.15 -12.96
C LEU A 231 36.48 -11.75 -13.36
N ALA A 232 36.22 -13.02 -13.02
CA ALA A 232 34.93 -13.65 -13.26
C ALA A 232 33.79 -12.94 -12.51
N THR A 233 34.00 -12.52 -11.25
CA THR A 233 33.02 -11.72 -10.51
C THR A 233 32.79 -10.37 -11.19
N GLN A 234 33.84 -9.63 -11.57
CA GLN A 234 33.70 -8.33 -12.25
C GLN A 234 32.91 -8.42 -13.55
N LEU A 235 33.21 -9.43 -14.39
CA LEU A 235 32.51 -9.66 -15.66
C LEU A 235 31.04 -10.03 -15.45
N LEU A 236 30.74 -10.84 -14.44
CA LEU A 236 29.37 -11.16 -14.04
C LEU A 236 28.58 -9.89 -13.70
N LEU A 237 29.12 -9.07 -12.80
CA LEU A 237 28.46 -7.85 -12.34
C LEU A 237 28.27 -6.86 -13.49
N LYS A 238 29.31 -6.64 -14.30
CA LYS A 238 29.25 -5.77 -15.49
C LYS A 238 28.17 -6.21 -16.48
N TYR A 239 28.04 -7.50 -16.72
CA TYR A 239 27.00 -8.05 -17.60
C TYR A 239 25.60 -7.74 -17.06
N TYR A 240 25.32 -8.09 -15.80
CA TYR A 240 23.99 -7.90 -15.22
C TYR A 240 23.65 -6.41 -15.06
N HIS A 241 24.60 -5.57 -14.66
CA HIS A 241 24.45 -4.11 -14.63
C HIS A 241 24.03 -3.57 -16.00
N SER A 242 24.75 -3.92 -17.07
CA SER A 242 24.43 -3.46 -18.42
C SER A 242 23.03 -3.92 -18.87
N ARG A 243 22.60 -5.14 -18.51
CA ARG A 243 21.26 -5.64 -18.87
C ARG A 243 20.15 -4.97 -18.08
N ILE A 244 20.38 -4.67 -16.80
CA ILE A 244 19.42 -3.94 -15.98
C ILE A 244 19.27 -2.53 -16.56
N ALA A 245 20.38 -1.81 -16.79
CA ALA A 245 20.37 -0.47 -17.36
C ALA A 245 19.65 -0.40 -18.71
N SER A 246 19.96 -1.33 -19.64
CA SER A 246 19.28 -1.38 -20.94
C SER A 246 17.80 -1.75 -20.80
N GLY A 247 17.47 -2.72 -19.94
CA GLY A 247 16.10 -3.16 -19.73
C GLY A 247 15.21 -2.09 -19.10
N ILE A 248 15.74 -1.31 -18.16
CA ILE A 248 15.02 -0.16 -17.57
C ILE A 248 14.73 0.88 -18.66
N HIS A 249 15.73 1.23 -19.49
CA HIS A 249 15.55 2.16 -20.59
C HIS A 249 14.54 1.67 -21.64
N ASP A 250 14.57 0.38 -21.97
CA ASP A 250 13.63 -0.24 -22.90
C ASP A 250 12.21 -0.25 -22.34
N LEU A 251 12.03 -0.57 -21.04
CA LEU A 251 10.75 -0.50 -20.36
C LEU A 251 10.19 0.93 -20.34
N GLN A 252 11.05 1.94 -20.12
CA GLN A 252 10.65 3.35 -20.15
C GLN A 252 10.15 3.76 -21.53
N ASN A 253 10.88 3.41 -22.59
CA ASN A 253 10.53 3.79 -23.97
C ASN A 253 9.39 2.97 -24.57
N SER A 254 9.20 1.73 -24.11
CA SER A 254 8.12 0.84 -24.55
C SER A 254 6.78 1.18 -23.88
N SER A 255 6.80 1.91 -22.77
CA SER A 255 5.60 2.19 -21.98
C SER A 255 4.71 3.30 -22.58
N VAL A 256 3.90 2.91 -23.57
CA VAL A 256 2.63 3.61 -23.90
C VAL A 256 1.48 3.12 -22.98
N PHE A 257 1.80 2.34 -21.94
CA PHE A 257 0.82 1.64 -21.11
C PHE A 257 0.50 2.38 -19.81
N LEU A 258 -0.77 2.27 -19.41
CA LEU A 258 -1.34 2.67 -18.13
C LEU A 258 -0.33 2.52 -16.99
N HIS A 259 -0.02 3.65 -16.37
CA HIS A 259 1.00 3.87 -15.36
C HIS A 259 1.18 2.67 -14.40
N GLY A 260 0.11 2.08 -13.85
CA GLY A 260 0.20 0.97 -12.88
C GLY A 260 0.86 -0.34 -13.35
N VAL A 261 0.99 -0.60 -14.66
CA VAL A 261 1.65 -1.82 -15.16
C VAL A 261 3.18 -1.65 -15.20
N TYR A 262 3.67 -0.45 -15.50
CA TYR A 262 5.09 -0.19 -15.70
C TYR A 262 5.93 -0.55 -14.48
N ILE A 263 5.52 -0.06 -13.31
CA ILE A 263 6.30 -0.19 -12.08
C ILE A 263 6.30 -1.62 -11.51
N ARG A 264 5.22 -2.37 -11.77
CA ARG A 264 5.16 -3.80 -11.45
C ARG A 264 6.13 -4.60 -12.32
N GLU A 265 6.17 -4.31 -13.62
CA GLU A 265 7.13 -4.97 -14.51
C GLU A 265 8.57 -4.53 -14.23
N LEU A 266 8.79 -3.26 -13.85
CA LEU A 266 10.10 -2.76 -13.44
C LEU A 266 10.63 -3.48 -12.19
N SER A 267 9.82 -3.57 -11.13
CA SER A 267 10.21 -4.29 -9.91
C SER A 267 10.47 -5.76 -10.23
N ARG A 268 9.55 -6.44 -10.91
CA ARG A 268 9.74 -7.82 -11.35
C ARG A 268 11.05 -8.01 -12.12
N PHE A 269 11.32 -7.14 -13.10
CA PHE A 269 12.50 -7.24 -13.94
C PHE A 269 13.78 -7.10 -13.13
N VAL A 270 13.95 -6.00 -12.39
CA VAL A 270 15.19 -5.72 -11.62
C VAL A 270 15.47 -6.84 -10.61
N PHE A 271 14.49 -7.20 -9.78
CA PHE A 271 14.69 -8.25 -8.78
C PHE A 271 14.90 -9.63 -9.40
N SER A 272 14.32 -9.91 -10.57
CA SER A 272 14.60 -11.15 -11.30
C SER A 272 16.02 -11.21 -11.86
N MET A 273 16.59 -10.07 -12.27
CA MET A 273 17.97 -9.97 -12.74
C MET A 273 18.96 -10.14 -11.59
N ILE A 274 18.70 -9.51 -10.44
CA ILE A 274 19.48 -9.71 -9.20
C ILE A 274 19.45 -11.19 -8.79
N SER A 275 18.27 -11.82 -8.79
CA SER A 275 18.09 -13.25 -8.50
C SER A 275 18.86 -14.14 -9.46
N GLN A 276 18.88 -13.82 -10.76
CA GLN A 276 19.66 -14.56 -11.75
C GLN A 276 21.17 -14.39 -11.53
N ALA A 277 21.64 -13.18 -11.23
CA ALA A 277 23.03 -12.91 -10.90
C ALA A 277 23.46 -13.69 -9.65
N ALA A 278 22.62 -13.75 -8.62
CA ALA A 278 22.89 -14.50 -7.40
C ALA A 278 23.01 -16.00 -7.68
N ARG A 279 22.12 -16.58 -8.48
CA ARG A 279 22.23 -17.99 -8.92
C ARG A 279 23.46 -18.25 -9.77
N SER A 280 23.85 -17.30 -10.62
CA SER A 280 25.06 -17.41 -11.43
C SER A 280 26.31 -17.40 -10.54
N PHE A 281 26.35 -16.50 -9.55
CA PHE A 281 27.39 -16.44 -8.53
C PHE A 281 27.49 -17.74 -7.71
N MET A 282 26.36 -18.26 -7.22
CA MET A 282 26.31 -19.53 -6.49
C MET A 282 26.82 -20.71 -7.35
N LYS A 283 26.59 -20.70 -8.66
CA LYS A 283 27.16 -21.71 -9.57
C LYS A 283 28.67 -21.59 -9.77
N LEU A 284 29.25 -20.39 -9.60
CA LEU A 284 30.68 -20.15 -9.73
C LEU A 284 31.47 -20.58 -8.48
N TYR A 285 30.91 -20.32 -7.29
CA TYR A 285 31.63 -20.49 -6.02
C TYR A 285 31.03 -21.57 -5.11
N GLY A 286 29.89 -22.15 -5.48
CA GLY A 286 29.14 -23.14 -4.69
C GLY A 286 28.03 -22.50 -3.86
N GLU A 287 26.99 -23.29 -3.57
CA GLU A 287 25.78 -22.84 -2.84
C GLU A 287 26.06 -22.46 -1.38
N THR A 288 27.16 -22.95 -0.80
CA THR A 288 27.56 -22.67 0.59
C THR A 288 28.55 -21.53 0.73
N SER A 289 29.05 -20.98 -0.38
CA SER A 289 29.99 -19.86 -0.34
C SER A 289 29.25 -18.58 0.04
N PRO A 290 29.75 -17.77 1.00
CA PRO A 290 29.21 -16.45 1.23
C PRO A 290 29.36 -15.58 -0.04
N PHE A 291 28.42 -14.67 -0.26
CA PHE A 291 28.53 -13.67 -1.32
C PHE A 291 29.74 -12.77 -1.06
N ALA A 292 30.50 -12.47 -2.12
CA ALA A 292 31.59 -11.51 -2.05
C ALA A 292 31.05 -10.11 -1.69
N SER A 293 31.83 -9.31 -0.95
CA SER A 293 31.45 -7.94 -0.60
C SER A 293 31.15 -7.08 -1.83
N GLU A 294 31.92 -7.28 -2.91
CA GLU A 294 31.70 -6.64 -4.22
C GLU A 294 30.34 -6.99 -4.83
N PHE A 295 29.91 -8.25 -4.72
CA PHE A 295 28.60 -8.69 -5.19
C PHE A 295 27.47 -8.04 -4.38
N ILE A 296 27.62 -8.01 -3.05
CA ILE A 296 26.63 -7.35 -2.19
C ILE A 296 26.54 -5.87 -2.52
N GLN A 297 27.67 -5.16 -2.61
CA GLN A 297 27.73 -3.76 -2.99
C GLN A 297 27.01 -3.49 -4.33
N TRP A 298 27.22 -4.35 -5.33
CA TRP A 298 26.50 -4.26 -6.60
C TRP A 298 24.98 -4.39 -6.43
N VAL A 299 24.49 -5.32 -5.59
CA VAL A 299 23.05 -5.44 -5.33
C VAL A 299 22.48 -4.16 -4.70
N TYR A 300 23.20 -3.51 -3.80
CA TYR A 300 22.80 -2.22 -3.22
C TYR A 300 22.65 -1.15 -4.33
N GLU A 301 23.64 -1.04 -5.22
CA GLU A 301 23.63 -0.08 -6.33
C GLU A 301 22.45 -0.33 -7.29
N GLU A 302 22.13 -1.59 -7.61
CA GLU A 302 20.97 -1.90 -8.47
C GLU A 302 19.63 -1.58 -7.79
N ILE A 303 19.52 -1.77 -6.48
CA ILE A 303 18.32 -1.38 -5.70
C ILE A 303 18.19 0.15 -5.66
N GLU A 304 19.29 0.88 -5.55
CA GLU A 304 19.30 2.35 -5.63
C GLU A 304 18.81 2.82 -7.01
N VAL A 305 19.30 2.22 -8.10
CA VAL A 305 18.86 2.52 -9.48
C VAL A 305 17.36 2.26 -9.65
N PHE A 306 16.85 1.16 -9.05
CA PHE A 306 15.42 0.89 -8.99
C PHE A 306 14.67 1.98 -8.24
N ALA A 307 15.12 2.37 -7.05
CA ALA A 307 14.46 3.38 -6.22
C ALA A 307 14.40 4.76 -6.91
N VAL A 308 15.48 5.16 -7.60
CA VAL A 308 15.49 6.40 -8.41
C VAL A 308 14.47 6.31 -9.55
N SER A 309 14.38 5.17 -10.22
CA SER A 309 13.42 4.95 -11.31
C SER A 309 11.98 4.93 -10.81
N PHE A 310 11.76 4.31 -9.65
CA PHE A 310 10.50 4.29 -8.92
C PHE A 310 10.05 5.72 -8.58
N ALA A 311 10.91 6.52 -7.96
CA ALA A 311 10.58 7.89 -7.55
C ALA A 311 10.21 8.77 -8.76
N LYS A 312 10.98 8.68 -9.86
CA LYS A 312 10.67 9.40 -11.11
C LYS A 312 9.28 9.05 -11.65
N TYR A 313 8.92 7.77 -11.60
CA TYR A 313 7.61 7.30 -12.03
C TYR A 313 6.48 7.78 -11.10
N VAL A 314 6.65 7.70 -9.79
CA VAL A 314 5.62 8.13 -8.84
C VAL A 314 5.34 9.65 -8.98
N ILE A 315 6.37 10.45 -9.26
CA ILE A 315 6.23 11.89 -9.52
C ILE A 315 5.46 12.16 -10.82
N SER A 316 5.60 11.31 -11.85
CA SER A 316 4.96 11.55 -13.15
C SER A 316 3.45 11.25 -13.17
N VAL A 317 2.93 10.44 -12.23
CA VAL A 317 1.50 10.15 -12.11
C VAL A 317 0.73 11.41 -11.72
N SER A 318 -0.17 11.90 -12.58
CA SER A 318 -0.83 13.20 -12.40
C SER A 318 -1.93 13.23 -11.34
N GLU A 319 -2.68 12.14 -11.17
CA GLU A 319 -3.82 12.07 -10.25
C GLU A 319 -3.35 11.57 -8.87
N VAL A 320 -3.69 12.31 -7.81
CA VAL A 320 -3.12 12.10 -6.47
C VAL A 320 -3.62 10.82 -5.81
N SER A 321 -4.90 10.48 -5.97
CA SER A 321 -5.49 9.25 -5.42
C SER A 321 -4.92 8.00 -6.08
N SER A 322 -4.84 7.98 -7.42
CA SER A 322 -4.24 6.86 -8.16
C SER A 322 -2.72 6.79 -8.00
N ARG A 323 -2.04 7.91 -7.74
CA ARG A 323 -0.61 7.95 -7.40
C ARG A 323 -0.32 7.17 -6.12
N GLN A 324 -1.05 7.44 -5.03
CA GLN A 324 -0.83 6.79 -3.73
C GLN A 324 -1.04 5.28 -3.83
N SER A 325 -2.21 4.83 -4.31
CA SER A 325 -2.52 3.40 -4.39
C SER A 325 -1.54 2.65 -5.28
N THR A 326 -1.19 3.21 -6.44
CA THR A 326 -0.20 2.59 -7.34
C THR A 326 1.19 2.53 -6.71
N ALA A 327 1.63 3.59 -6.02
CA ALA A 327 2.92 3.60 -5.33
C ALA A 327 2.97 2.56 -4.19
N VAL A 328 1.89 2.45 -3.42
CA VAL A 328 1.74 1.47 -2.34
C VAL A 328 1.80 0.04 -2.87
N GLU A 329 1.00 -0.30 -3.89
CA GLU A 329 1.03 -1.63 -4.53
C GLU A 329 2.44 -1.98 -5.03
N SER A 330 3.12 -1.01 -5.63
CA SER A 330 4.46 -1.18 -6.19
C SER A 330 5.51 -1.47 -5.13
N VAL A 331 5.43 -0.79 -3.99
CA VAL A 331 6.25 -1.06 -2.82
C VAL A 331 6.01 -2.48 -2.32
N GLN A 332 4.74 -2.91 -2.23
CA GLN A 332 4.41 -4.26 -1.79
C GLN A 332 5.02 -5.32 -2.72
N PHE A 333 4.97 -5.12 -4.04
CA PHE A 333 5.65 -5.99 -4.99
C PHE A 333 7.16 -6.03 -4.74
N ALA A 334 7.82 -4.88 -4.61
CA ALA A 334 9.26 -4.82 -4.33
C ALA A 334 9.63 -5.55 -3.02
N LEU A 335 8.87 -5.33 -1.94
CA LEU A 335 9.06 -6.04 -0.67
C LEU A 335 8.86 -7.55 -0.80
N SER A 336 7.87 -8.00 -1.57
CA SER A 336 7.66 -9.43 -1.84
C SER A 336 8.83 -10.04 -2.61
N TYR A 337 9.43 -9.32 -3.56
CA TYR A 337 10.60 -9.78 -4.27
C TYR A 337 11.86 -9.80 -3.39
N CYS A 338 12.04 -8.84 -2.48
CA CYS A 338 13.07 -8.92 -1.45
C CYS A 338 12.90 -10.17 -0.58
N SER A 339 11.66 -10.51 -0.22
CA SER A 339 11.35 -11.74 0.53
C SER A 339 11.76 -13.01 -0.25
N LEU A 340 11.62 -12.98 -1.58
CA LEU A 340 12.09 -14.07 -2.44
C LEU A 340 13.61 -14.12 -2.54
N LEU A 341 14.30 -12.98 -2.54
CA LEU A 341 15.77 -12.92 -2.50
C LEU A 341 16.34 -13.43 -1.17
N GLU A 342 15.63 -13.27 -0.05
CA GLU A 342 16.03 -13.83 1.25
C GLU A 342 16.17 -15.36 1.19
N THR A 343 15.38 -16.06 0.35
CA THR A 343 15.52 -17.52 0.14
C THR A 343 16.86 -17.92 -0.50
N GLN A 344 17.56 -16.97 -1.11
CA GLN A 344 18.88 -17.14 -1.71
C GLN A 344 19.99 -16.57 -0.81
N GLY A 345 19.69 -16.23 0.44
CA GLY A 345 20.63 -15.64 1.39
C GLY A 345 20.87 -14.14 1.23
N LEU A 346 20.07 -13.44 0.41
CA LEU A 346 20.19 -12.00 0.18
C LEU A 346 19.12 -11.22 0.96
N VAL A 347 19.50 -10.70 2.13
CA VAL A 347 18.62 -9.88 2.96
C VAL A 347 18.68 -8.42 2.51
N MET A 348 17.75 -8.03 1.64
CA MET A 348 17.76 -6.70 0.98
C MET A 348 16.60 -5.78 1.37
N ARG A 349 15.69 -6.22 2.26
CA ARG A 349 14.58 -5.38 2.74
C ARG A 349 15.05 -4.06 3.38
N PRO A 350 16.06 -4.03 4.28
CA PRO A 350 16.50 -2.77 4.89
C PRO A 350 16.99 -1.75 3.85
N CYS A 351 17.76 -2.20 2.86
CA CYS A 351 18.25 -1.37 1.75
C CYS A 351 17.11 -0.79 0.90
N LEU A 352 16.12 -1.63 0.54
CA LEU A 352 14.96 -1.16 -0.21
C LEU A 352 14.18 -0.08 0.57
N ILE A 353 13.98 -0.31 1.87
CA ILE A 353 13.28 0.63 2.76
C ILE A 353 14.05 1.96 2.81
N GLU A 354 15.37 1.92 2.99
CA GLU A 354 16.22 3.12 3.07
C GLU A 354 16.04 4.03 1.84
N HIS A 355 16.05 3.46 0.63
CA HIS A 355 15.98 4.25 -0.59
C HIS A 355 14.55 4.64 -1.01
N VAL A 356 13.55 3.83 -0.70
CA VAL A 356 12.16 4.08 -1.14
C VAL A 356 11.38 4.93 -0.13
N ARG A 357 11.70 4.85 1.16
CA ARG A 357 10.99 5.58 2.22
C ARG A 357 10.84 7.08 1.95
N PRO A 358 11.90 7.85 1.61
CA PRO A 358 11.77 9.31 1.44
C PRO A 358 10.76 9.67 0.35
N CYS A 359 10.77 8.94 -0.76
CA CYS A 359 9.80 9.13 -1.84
C CYS A 359 8.37 8.87 -1.36
N MET A 360 8.16 7.85 -0.52
CA MET A 360 6.84 7.52 0.00
C MET A 360 6.34 8.50 1.06
N GLU A 361 7.24 9.11 1.83
CA GLU A 361 6.90 10.21 2.74
C GLU A 361 6.37 11.43 1.97
N ASP A 362 7.06 11.83 0.89
CA ASP A 362 6.62 12.94 0.04
C ASP A 362 5.23 12.67 -0.58
N VAL A 363 5.00 11.43 -1.02
CA VAL A 363 3.72 11.00 -1.60
C VAL A 363 2.61 11.07 -0.56
N LEU A 364 2.88 10.61 0.66
CA LEU A 364 1.94 10.67 1.77
C LEU A 364 1.58 12.13 2.14
N VAL A 365 2.56 13.04 2.17
CA VAL A 365 2.31 14.46 2.44
C VAL A 365 1.39 15.07 1.38
N ILE A 366 1.67 14.80 0.10
CA ILE A 366 0.82 15.28 -1.01
C ILE A 366 -0.60 14.71 -0.91
N HIS A 367 -0.73 13.44 -0.53
CA HIS A 367 -2.01 12.76 -0.35
C HIS A 367 -2.81 13.37 0.80
N VAL A 368 -2.17 13.61 1.94
CA VAL A 368 -2.78 14.28 3.11
C VAL A 368 -3.23 15.69 2.73
N ASP A 369 -2.40 16.48 2.03
CA ASP A 369 -2.77 17.83 1.63
C ASP A 369 -3.89 17.87 0.58
N HIS A 370 -3.98 16.85 -0.29
CA HIS A 370 -5.15 16.66 -1.15
C HIS A 370 -6.42 16.46 -0.31
N PHE A 371 -6.38 15.59 0.69
CA PHE A 371 -7.53 15.34 1.53
C PHE A 371 -7.92 16.51 2.44
N LYS A 372 -6.97 17.35 2.89
CA LYS A 372 -7.31 18.62 3.55
C LYS A 372 -8.20 19.50 2.66
N LYS A 373 -7.89 19.59 1.37
CA LYS A 373 -8.73 20.34 0.40
C LYS A 373 -10.11 19.69 0.24
N VAL A 374 -10.17 18.36 0.15
CA VAL A 374 -11.44 17.63 0.08
C VAL A 374 -12.30 17.89 1.33
N ILE A 375 -11.69 17.89 2.51
CA ILE A 375 -12.34 18.24 3.78
C ILE A 375 -12.91 19.65 3.72
N GLY A 376 -12.12 20.63 3.28
CA GLY A 376 -12.60 22.00 3.08
C GLY A 376 -13.81 22.09 2.13
N ILE A 377 -13.82 21.31 1.04
CA ILE A 377 -14.92 21.33 0.05
C ILE A 377 -16.22 20.80 0.64
N PHE A 378 -16.21 19.63 1.31
CA PHE A 378 -17.47 19.06 1.78
C PHE A 378 -18.02 19.74 3.04
N THR A 379 -17.14 20.32 3.87
CA THR A 379 -17.54 21.07 5.06
C THR A 379 -18.14 22.43 4.70
N ALA A 380 -17.69 23.06 3.61
CA ALA A 380 -18.28 24.29 3.06
C ALA A 380 -19.79 24.16 2.75
N THR A 381 -20.26 22.94 2.51
CA THR A 381 -21.67 22.65 2.17
C THR A 381 -22.48 22.06 3.32
N ASP A 382 -21.90 21.92 4.52
CA ASP A 382 -22.62 21.29 5.64
C ASP A 382 -23.63 22.23 6.30
N ALA A 383 -24.82 21.71 6.55
CA ALA A 383 -25.89 22.40 7.26
C ALA A 383 -25.76 22.31 8.80
N TRP A 384 -24.80 21.52 9.30
CA TRP A 384 -24.58 21.24 10.72
C TRP A 384 -25.78 20.58 11.39
N VAL A 385 -26.41 19.65 10.67
CA VAL A 385 -27.53 18.86 11.16
C VAL A 385 -27.07 17.42 11.40
N LEU A 386 -27.41 16.86 12.56
CA LEU A 386 -27.14 15.46 12.85
C LEU A 386 -28.06 14.53 12.05
N GLY A 387 -27.45 13.52 11.45
CA GLY A 387 -28.11 12.36 10.88
C GLY A 387 -27.76 11.10 11.67
N ARG A 388 -28.68 10.14 11.65
CA ARG A 388 -28.48 8.80 12.20
C ARG A 388 -27.96 7.88 11.10
N TYR A 389 -26.80 7.27 11.30
CA TYR A 389 -26.16 6.42 10.31
C TYR A 389 -25.74 5.08 10.90
N PHE A 390 -25.89 4.00 10.14
CA PHE A 390 -25.45 2.68 10.56
C PHE A 390 -23.93 2.56 10.63
N LEU A 391 -23.40 2.00 11.71
CA LEU A 391 -21.96 1.75 11.86
C LEU A 391 -21.43 0.74 10.83
N SER A 392 -22.22 -0.27 10.44
CA SER A 392 -21.83 -1.26 9.41
C SER A 392 -21.71 -0.65 8.00
N GLY A 393 -22.45 0.42 7.72
CA GLY A 393 -22.34 1.18 6.46
C GLY A 393 -21.30 2.30 6.51
N ILE A 394 -20.67 2.49 7.68
CA ILE A 394 -19.64 3.50 7.90
C ILE A 394 -18.28 2.86 8.10
N LEU A 395 -18.14 1.76 8.85
CA LEU A 395 -16.88 1.05 9.14
C LEU A 395 -16.74 -0.21 8.29
N ASN A 396 -15.55 -0.45 7.72
CA ASN A 396 -15.28 -1.68 6.95
C ASN A 396 -15.27 -2.93 7.86
N GLU A 397 -15.58 -4.13 7.34
CA GLU A 397 -15.72 -5.38 8.12
C GLU A 397 -14.50 -5.68 9.02
N SER A 398 -13.28 -5.31 8.59
CA SER A 398 -12.05 -5.46 9.36
C SER A 398 -12.03 -4.65 10.67
N TYR A 399 -12.76 -3.53 10.74
CA TYR A 399 -12.88 -2.66 11.92
C TYR A 399 -14.03 -3.07 12.84
N SER A 400 -14.90 -4.00 12.39
CA SER A 400 -16.07 -4.49 13.14
C SER A 400 -15.72 -5.59 14.14
N SER A 401 -14.57 -6.26 13.99
CA SER A 401 -14.25 -7.51 14.70
C SER A 401 -13.78 -7.33 16.16
N MET A 402 -13.40 -6.13 16.59
CA MET A 402 -12.87 -5.90 17.95
C MET A 402 -13.89 -5.39 18.97
N VAL A 403 -15.16 -5.20 18.58
CA VAL A 403 -16.16 -4.59 19.47
C VAL A 403 -17.21 -5.64 19.86
N ILE A 404 -16.94 -6.33 20.96
CA ILE A 404 -17.84 -7.28 21.61
C ILE A 404 -19.00 -6.52 22.31
N GLU A 405 -20.21 -6.92 21.93
CA GLU A 405 -21.51 -6.99 22.63
C GLU A 405 -22.36 -5.79 23.07
N GLU A 406 -21.90 -4.54 23.17
CA GLU A 406 -22.81 -3.47 23.68
C GLU A 406 -22.60 -2.08 23.06
N ARG A 407 -22.66 -1.97 21.72
CA ARG A 407 -22.72 -0.64 21.06
C ARG A 407 -23.96 -0.48 20.18
N PRO A 408 -24.52 0.75 20.08
CA PRO A 408 -25.67 1.02 19.24
C PRO A 408 -25.34 0.71 17.78
N GLU A 409 -26.30 0.14 17.04
CA GLU A 409 -26.15 -0.14 15.59
C GLU A 409 -25.92 1.12 14.74
N PHE A 410 -26.14 2.30 15.34
CA PHE A 410 -26.09 3.61 14.69
C PHE A 410 -25.18 4.58 15.45
N CYS A 411 -24.61 5.53 14.72
CA CYS A 411 -23.95 6.70 15.26
C CYS A 411 -24.61 8.00 14.75
N LEU A 412 -24.47 9.07 15.53
CA LEU A 412 -24.95 10.41 15.20
C LEU A 412 -23.80 11.22 14.61
N LEU A 413 -23.91 11.61 13.35
CA LEU A 413 -22.90 12.42 12.67
C LEU A 413 -23.57 13.49 11.85
N THR A 414 -22.86 14.59 11.62
CA THR A 414 -23.23 15.53 10.57
C THR A 414 -22.93 14.96 9.18
N SER A 415 -23.45 15.61 8.14
CA SER A 415 -23.17 15.20 6.76
C SER A 415 -21.66 15.25 6.44
N SER A 416 -20.94 16.26 6.95
CA SER A 416 -19.49 16.36 6.83
C SER A 416 -18.77 15.36 7.73
N GLY A 417 -19.26 15.11 8.94
CA GLY A 417 -18.68 14.10 9.84
C GLY A 417 -18.71 12.69 9.23
N ARG A 418 -19.83 12.30 8.61
CA ARG A 418 -19.90 11.03 7.89
C ARG A 418 -18.87 10.97 6.74
N LYS A 419 -18.79 12.01 5.93
CA LYS A 419 -17.81 12.09 4.81
C LYS A 419 -16.38 12.05 5.32
N PHE A 420 -16.09 12.70 6.46
CA PHE A 420 -14.79 12.67 7.10
C PHE A 420 -14.40 11.25 7.52
N VAL A 421 -15.31 10.47 8.11
CA VAL A 421 -15.04 9.05 8.45
C VAL A 421 -14.76 8.22 7.20
N THR A 422 -15.53 8.42 6.11
CA THR A 422 -15.27 7.73 4.84
C THR A 422 -13.90 8.08 4.27
N VAL A 423 -13.51 9.35 4.32
CA VAL A 423 -12.16 9.80 3.91
C VAL A 423 -11.09 9.16 4.78
N LEU A 424 -11.28 9.16 6.10
CA LEU A 424 -10.35 8.58 7.06
C LEU A 424 -10.09 7.10 6.74
N GLN A 425 -11.12 6.34 6.39
CA GLN A 425 -11.00 4.93 6.06
C GLN A 425 -10.38 4.66 4.70
N ALA A 426 -10.71 5.47 3.69
CA ALA A 426 -10.08 5.37 2.38
C ALA A 426 -8.56 5.55 2.52
N ILE A 427 -8.16 6.62 3.22
CA ILE A 427 -6.74 6.89 3.50
C ILE A 427 -6.13 5.75 4.29
N THR A 428 -6.77 5.34 5.39
CA THR A 428 -6.26 4.28 6.24
C THR A 428 -6.05 2.97 5.47
N GLY A 429 -7.01 2.58 4.62
CA GLY A 429 -6.88 1.40 3.76
C GLY A 429 -5.69 1.49 2.82
N ASP A 430 -5.50 2.64 2.18
CA ASP A 430 -4.43 2.87 1.21
C ASP A 430 -3.04 2.96 1.86
N VAL A 431 -2.94 3.46 3.10
CA VAL A 431 -1.65 3.68 3.77
C VAL A 431 -1.25 2.56 4.74
N THR A 432 -2.16 1.67 5.14
CA THR A 432 -1.85 0.54 6.05
C THR A 432 -0.67 -0.31 5.56
N PRO A 433 -0.54 -0.64 4.26
CA PRO A 433 0.62 -1.39 3.79
C PRO A 433 1.97 -0.69 3.96
N LEU A 434 1.98 0.65 4.11
CA LEU A 434 3.19 1.43 4.30
C LEU A 434 3.82 1.28 5.69
N ILE A 435 3.12 0.64 6.64
CA ILE A 435 3.71 0.22 7.91
C ILE A 435 4.93 -0.67 7.67
N ALA A 436 4.92 -1.50 6.62
CA ALA A 436 6.07 -2.34 6.26
C ALA A 436 7.33 -1.54 5.83
N LEU A 437 7.21 -0.23 5.56
CA LEU A 437 8.33 0.68 5.29
C LEU A 437 8.83 1.43 6.53
N HIS A 438 8.26 1.15 7.70
CA HIS A 438 8.39 1.94 8.92
C HIS A 438 8.00 3.42 8.74
N LEU A 439 6.80 3.63 8.18
CA LEU A 439 6.20 4.96 7.97
C LEU A 439 5.12 5.27 9.01
N GLU A 440 5.11 4.57 10.14
CA GLU A 440 4.03 4.63 11.10
C GLU A 440 3.86 6.05 11.68
N ASP A 441 4.95 6.72 12.02
CA ASP A 441 4.95 8.10 12.55
C ASP A 441 4.41 9.10 11.52
N SER A 442 4.80 8.93 10.26
CA SER A 442 4.40 9.79 9.14
C SER A 442 2.92 9.62 8.82
N ILE A 443 2.42 8.38 8.83
CA ILE A 443 1.00 8.06 8.67
C ILE A 443 0.19 8.69 9.80
N LEU A 444 0.59 8.43 11.05
CA LEU A 444 -0.12 8.92 12.21
C LEU A 444 -0.18 10.45 12.21
N ARG A 445 0.96 11.12 11.99
CA ARG A 445 1.02 12.58 11.83
C ARG A 445 0.09 13.08 10.71
N GLY A 446 0.04 12.38 9.58
CA GLY A 446 -0.87 12.68 8.49
C GLY A 446 -2.34 12.64 8.90
N LEU A 447 -2.75 11.58 9.60
CA LEU A 447 -4.12 11.43 10.11
C LEU A 447 -4.46 12.50 11.15
N MET A 448 -3.54 12.80 12.07
CA MET A 448 -3.70 13.87 13.07
C MET A 448 -3.85 15.25 12.41
N ASN A 449 -3.10 15.52 11.35
CA ASN A 449 -3.21 16.76 10.60
C ASN A 449 -4.58 16.90 9.93
N LEU A 450 -5.16 15.83 9.41
CA LEU A 450 -6.51 15.83 8.82
C LEU A 450 -7.59 16.08 9.89
N PHE A 451 -7.44 15.44 11.05
CA PHE A 451 -8.35 15.64 12.17
C PHE A 451 -8.27 17.10 12.68
N SER A 452 -7.06 17.63 12.81
CA SER A 452 -6.81 19.03 13.20
C SER A 452 -7.41 20.03 12.22
N GLU A 453 -7.26 19.79 10.91
CA GLU A 453 -7.88 20.63 9.87
C GLU A 453 -9.40 20.64 9.99
N TYR A 454 -10.00 19.46 10.22
CA TYR A 454 -11.43 19.35 10.42
C TYR A 454 -11.90 20.07 11.70
N ILE A 455 -11.17 19.96 12.81
CA ILE A 455 -11.45 20.70 14.05
C ILE A 455 -11.40 22.21 13.80
N ALA A 456 -10.36 22.71 13.13
CA ALA A 456 -10.22 24.14 12.84
C ALA A 456 -11.40 24.68 12.01
N ILE A 457 -11.98 23.84 11.13
CA ILE A 457 -13.20 24.17 10.41
C ILE A 457 -14.42 24.23 11.35
N LEU A 458 -14.57 23.26 12.26
CA LEU A 458 -15.66 23.26 13.26
C LEU A 458 -15.56 24.47 14.20
N GLU A 459 -14.36 24.80 14.67
CA GLU A 459 -14.10 25.99 15.51
C GLU A 459 -14.52 27.27 14.80
N ARG A 460 -14.21 27.38 13.50
CA ARG A 460 -14.57 28.52 12.67
C ARG A 460 -16.06 28.57 12.34
N ALA A 461 -16.74 27.42 12.25
CA ALA A 461 -18.20 27.35 12.09
C ALA A 461 -18.94 27.85 13.35
N ILE A 462 -18.39 27.61 14.54
CA ILE A 462 -18.91 28.13 15.82
C ILE A 462 -18.55 29.61 16.01
N THR A 463 -17.28 29.99 15.76
CA THR A 463 -16.78 31.34 15.99
C THR A 463 -17.07 32.28 14.82
N SER A 464 -18.07 33.15 14.94
CA SER A 464 -18.51 34.11 13.90
C SER A 464 -17.50 35.23 13.55
N LYS A 465 -16.20 35.05 13.86
CA LYS A 465 -15.21 36.14 13.91
C LYS A 465 -14.44 36.37 12.62
N THR A 466 -14.58 35.54 11.59
CA THR A 466 -13.81 35.67 10.36
C THR A 466 -14.71 35.72 9.13
N ASN A 467 -14.56 36.78 8.33
CA ASN A 467 -15.17 36.95 7.01
C ASN A 467 -14.55 36.00 5.96
N ASP A 468 -14.31 34.74 6.31
CA ASP A 468 -13.86 33.72 5.36
C ASP A 468 -15.10 33.16 4.65
N SER A 469 -15.30 33.61 3.41
CA SER A 469 -16.52 33.45 2.60
C SER A 469 -16.82 32.02 2.11
N GLY A 470 -16.34 30.98 2.80
CA GLY A 470 -16.40 29.59 2.33
C GLY A 470 -17.13 28.60 3.23
N ILE A 471 -17.43 28.93 4.50
CA ILE A 471 -18.05 27.99 5.44
C ILE A 471 -19.41 28.50 5.91
N ILE A 472 -20.39 27.61 5.96
CA ILE A 472 -21.70 27.87 6.56
C ILE A 472 -21.50 28.03 8.07
N LEU A 473 -21.99 29.12 8.66
CA LEU A 473 -21.88 29.34 10.11
C LEU A 473 -22.97 28.58 10.87
N ALA A 474 -22.64 28.09 12.07
CA ALA A 474 -23.61 27.52 13.00
C ALA A 474 -24.29 28.65 13.79
N GLU A 475 -25.30 29.27 13.20
CA GLU A 475 -26.01 30.42 13.77
C GLU A 475 -26.89 30.01 14.96
N THR A 476 -27.52 28.85 14.86
CA THR A 476 -28.50 28.36 15.84
C THR A 476 -27.84 27.48 16.92
N VAL A 477 -28.40 27.49 18.14
CA VAL A 477 -27.93 26.62 19.23
C VAL A 477 -27.99 25.13 18.86
N PRO A 478 -29.06 24.60 18.22
CA PRO A 478 -29.10 23.20 17.78
C PRO A 478 -27.95 22.82 16.83
N GLN A 479 -27.55 23.72 15.92
CA GLN A 479 -26.42 23.47 15.01
C GLN A 479 -25.09 23.43 15.76
N GLN A 480 -24.89 24.33 16.72
CA GLN A 480 -23.67 24.34 17.55
C GLN A 480 -23.57 23.06 18.41
N VAL A 481 -24.69 22.61 18.99
CA VAL A 481 -24.76 21.35 19.75
C VAL A 481 -24.55 20.15 18.82
N SER A 482 -25.07 20.19 17.59
CA SER A 482 -24.84 19.16 16.55
C SER A 482 -23.36 19.03 16.19
N ILE A 483 -22.64 20.16 16.09
CA ILE A 483 -21.19 20.16 15.88
C ILE A 483 -20.44 19.48 17.05
N LEU A 484 -20.82 19.77 18.29
CA LEU A 484 -20.19 19.16 19.47
C LEU A 484 -20.47 17.65 19.57
N ALA A 485 -21.71 17.24 19.31
CA ALA A 485 -22.09 15.83 19.28
C ALA A 485 -21.32 15.06 18.20
N ASN A 486 -21.25 15.65 17.00
CA ASN A 486 -20.48 15.13 15.88
C ASN A 486 -19.00 14.94 16.24
N LEU A 487 -18.33 15.93 16.85
CA LEU A 487 -16.94 15.77 17.26
C LEU A 487 -16.78 14.69 18.34
N SER A 488 -17.69 14.60 19.29
CA SER A 488 -17.67 13.57 20.34
C SER A 488 -17.79 12.15 19.77
N THR A 489 -18.61 11.97 18.72
CA THR A 489 -18.69 10.68 18.02
C THR A 489 -17.43 10.42 17.19
N LEU A 490 -16.89 11.43 16.50
CA LEU A 490 -15.67 11.31 15.72
C LEU A 490 -14.44 10.99 16.57
N GLU A 491 -14.35 11.52 17.79
CA GLU A 491 -13.29 11.20 18.75
C GLU A 491 -13.18 9.69 19.00
N ASN A 492 -14.33 9.03 19.22
CA ASN A 492 -14.38 7.58 19.44
C ASN A 492 -14.03 6.79 18.17
N LEU A 493 -14.55 7.21 17.01
CA LEU A 493 -14.31 6.53 15.73
C LEU A 493 -12.86 6.69 15.26
N PHE A 494 -12.28 7.88 15.43
CA PHE A 494 -10.90 8.16 15.09
C PHE A 494 -9.94 7.37 15.98
N SER A 495 -10.17 7.38 17.30
CA SER A 495 -9.36 6.59 18.25
C SER A 495 -9.44 5.09 17.94
N SER A 496 -10.64 4.59 17.61
CA SER A 496 -10.83 3.19 17.21
C SER A 496 -10.10 2.87 15.90
N THR A 497 -10.12 3.79 14.93
CA THR A 497 -9.42 3.61 13.65
C THR A 497 -7.91 3.53 13.86
N ILE A 498 -7.32 4.44 14.65
CA ILE A 498 -5.89 4.40 14.97
C ILE A 498 -5.53 3.10 15.69
N LEU A 499 -6.31 2.70 16.70
CA LEU A 499 -6.09 1.43 17.41
C LEU A 499 -6.17 0.21 16.48
N CYS A 500 -7.05 0.20 15.49
CA CYS A 500 -7.10 -0.90 14.53
C CYS A 500 -5.87 -0.97 13.61
N VAL A 501 -5.32 0.19 13.21
CA VAL A 501 -4.18 0.27 12.29
C VAL A 501 -2.87 -0.08 12.99
N PHE A 502 -2.68 0.42 14.21
CA PHE A 502 -1.42 0.33 14.94
C PHE A 502 -1.45 -0.65 16.12
N GLY A 503 -2.63 -1.07 16.59
CA GLY A 503 -2.81 -1.91 17.79
C GLY A 503 -2.59 -3.41 17.59
N ASN A 504 -2.45 -3.89 16.35
CA ASN A 504 -2.15 -5.30 16.04
C ASN A 504 -0.65 -5.63 15.99
N ILE A 505 0.21 -4.79 16.58
CA ILE A 505 1.60 -5.19 16.88
C ILE A 505 1.53 -6.17 18.07
N ASN A 506 1.26 -7.44 17.77
CA ASN A 506 1.13 -8.51 18.78
C ASN A 506 2.32 -8.52 19.76
N PRO A 507 2.09 -8.57 21.08
CA PRO A 507 3.14 -8.73 22.09
C PRO A 507 3.77 -10.13 22.15
N ILE A 508 3.31 -11.09 21.32
CA ILE A 508 3.57 -12.51 21.53
C ILE A 508 4.93 -12.97 20.93
N ASP A 509 5.50 -12.26 19.96
CA ASP A 509 6.82 -12.57 19.39
C ASP A 509 7.95 -11.63 19.90
N SER A 510 7.70 -10.88 20.99
CA SER A 510 8.63 -9.86 21.51
C SER A 510 9.89 -10.41 22.20
N GLU A 511 10.06 -11.71 22.36
CA GLU A 511 11.25 -12.25 23.03
C GLU A 511 12.47 -12.48 22.11
N LEU A 512 12.31 -12.54 20.78
CA LEU A 512 13.43 -12.83 19.88
C LEU A 512 14.00 -11.63 19.10
N MET A 513 13.33 -10.47 19.12
CA MET A 513 13.73 -9.28 18.33
C MET A 513 13.80 -7.99 19.19
N LYS A 514 14.31 -8.07 20.42
CA LYS A 514 14.54 -6.87 21.26
C LYS A 514 15.74 -6.02 20.84
N ASN A 515 16.49 -6.46 19.84
CA ASN A 515 17.64 -5.72 19.36
C ASN A 515 17.42 -5.43 17.87
N GLN A 516 17.00 -4.20 17.56
CA GLN A 516 17.13 -3.48 16.27
C GLN A 516 15.86 -3.04 15.50
N SER A 517 14.64 -3.13 16.03
CA SER A 517 13.49 -2.40 15.44
C SER A 517 12.61 -1.78 16.51
N GLY A 518 12.51 -0.45 16.52
CA GLY A 518 11.68 0.31 17.45
C GLY A 518 10.21 -0.02 17.26
N GLY A 519 9.63 -0.74 18.21
CA GLY A 519 8.18 -0.94 18.27
C GLY A 519 7.50 0.41 18.50
N PHE A 520 6.43 0.66 17.75
CA PHE A 520 5.56 1.82 17.90
C PHE A 520 5.17 1.96 19.38
N HIS A 521 5.56 3.06 20.03
CA HIS A 521 5.44 3.19 21.48
C HIS A 521 3.96 3.37 21.85
N LEU A 522 3.40 2.47 22.67
CA LEU A 522 2.04 2.60 23.24
C LEU A 522 1.80 4.00 23.87
N GLN A 523 2.85 4.59 24.41
CA GLN A 523 2.85 5.94 24.98
C GLN A 523 2.57 7.05 23.95
N GLU A 524 3.05 6.89 22.71
CA GLU A 524 2.78 7.82 21.62
C GLU A 524 1.31 7.72 21.20
N LEU A 525 0.80 6.49 21.07
CA LEU A 525 -0.62 6.23 20.82
C LEU A 525 -1.55 6.83 21.90
N GLU A 526 -1.20 6.70 23.18
CA GLU A 526 -1.91 7.34 24.30
C GLU A 526 -1.84 8.88 24.23
N SER A 527 -0.71 9.44 23.81
CA SER A 527 -0.56 10.89 23.59
C SER A 527 -1.47 11.41 22.47
N HIS A 528 -1.78 10.57 21.47
CA HIS A 528 -2.67 10.93 20.38
C HIS A 528 -4.15 10.83 20.76
N VAL A 529 -4.53 9.83 21.55
CA VAL A 529 -5.89 9.76 22.11
C VAL A 529 -6.16 10.98 23.00
N SER A 530 -5.19 11.39 23.81
CA SER A 530 -5.31 12.62 24.62
C SER A 530 -5.39 13.89 23.76
N PHE A 531 -4.65 14.00 22.65
CA PHE A 531 -4.80 15.13 21.72
C PHE A 531 -6.24 15.28 21.19
N VAL A 532 -6.87 14.16 20.80
CA VAL A 532 -8.24 14.16 20.26
C VAL A 532 -9.23 14.60 21.35
N GLN A 533 -9.04 14.13 22.58
CA GLN A 533 -9.82 14.53 23.76
C GLN A 533 -9.64 16.02 24.08
N ASP A 534 -8.41 16.54 24.02
CA ASP A 534 -8.11 17.94 24.27
C ASP A 534 -8.75 18.86 23.23
N ALA A 535 -8.75 18.46 21.95
CA ALA A 535 -9.43 19.20 20.90
C ALA A 535 -10.95 19.22 21.08
N SER A 536 -11.54 18.08 21.46
CA SER A 536 -12.95 17.96 21.84
C SER A 536 -13.31 18.88 23.00
N ALA A 537 -12.48 18.92 24.04
CA ALA A 537 -12.63 19.84 25.17
C ALA A 537 -12.48 21.32 24.77
N GLY A 538 -11.52 21.63 23.88
CA GLY A 538 -11.31 22.98 23.35
C GLY A 538 -12.54 23.52 22.62
N LEU A 539 -13.15 22.72 21.74
CA LEU A 539 -14.37 23.11 21.01
C LEU A 539 -15.56 23.31 21.96
N LYS A 540 -15.72 22.45 22.97
CA LYS A 540 -16.74 22.62 24.02
C LYS A 540 -16.54 23.93 24.79
N ALA A 541 -15.30 24.24 25.17
CA ALA A 541 -14.97 25.48 25.86
C ALA A 541 -15.29 26.73 25.01
N LEU A 542 -15.02 26.68 23.70
CA LEU A 542 -15.39 27.75 22.75
C LEU A 542 -16.90 27.95 22.67
N PHE A 543 -17.67 26.86 22.61
CA PHE A 543 -19.13 26.93 22.65
C PHE A 543 -19.63 27.54 23.96
N PHE A 544 -19.12 27.09 25.12
CA PHE A 544 -19.51 27.65 26.42
C PHE A 544 -19.19 29.14 26.51
N GLN A 545 -18.01 29.56 26.03
CA GLN A 545 -17.64 30.97 25.99
C GLN A 545 -18.60 31.77 25.11
N GLN A 546 -18.94 31.29 23.91
CA GLN A 546 -19.85 31.98 23.01
C GLN A 546 -21.28 32.06 23.57
N PHE A 547 -21.75 30.98 24.21
CA PHE A 547 -23.05 30.93 24.88
C PHE A 547 -23.12 31.98 25.99
N ILE A 548 -22.08 32.06 26.83
CA ILE A 548 -21.96 33.08 27.87
C ILE A 548 -21.90 34.49 27.26
N CYS A 549 -21.10 34.72 26.21
CA CYS A 549 -21.03 36.03 25.54
C CYS A 549 -22.39 36.46 24.95
N ARG A 550 -23.17 35.53 24.39
CA ARG A 550 -24.52 35.80 23.85
C ARG A 550 -25.49 36.19 24.97
N LEU A 551 -25.42 35.53 26.12
CA LEU A 551 -26.21 35.89 27.31
C LEU A 551 -25.88 37.30 27.84
N MET A 552 -24.63 37.76 27.66
CA MET A 552 -24.16 39.05 28.14
C MET A 552 -24.27 40.19 27.12
N SER A 553 -24.65 39.92 25.86
CA SER A 553 -24.76 40.96 24.83
C SER A 553 -26.03 41.81 25.02
N PRO A 554 -25.94 43.15 24.98
CA PRO A 554 -27.09 44.05 25.14
C PRO A 554 -28.08 44.02 23.96
N GLU A 555 -27.76 43.33 22.86
CA GLU A 555 -28.57 43.29 21.63
C GLU A 555 -29.63 42.17 21.60
N THR A 556 -29.48 41.13 22.42
CA THR A 556 -30.47 40.05 22.57
C THR A 556 -31.58 40.45 23.56
N GLY A 557 -32.34 41.48 23.20
CA GLY A 557 -33.72 41.65 23.64
C GLY A 557 -33.98 41.84 25.13
N CYS A 558 -33.32 42.79 25.79
CA CYS A 558 -33.90 43.47 26.96
C CYS A 558 -33.80 44.97 26.76
N LYS A 559 -34.82 45.57 26.12
CA LYS A 559 -35.15 46.97 26.39
C LYS A 559 -35.52 47.04 27.87
N LEU A 560 -34.55 47.33 28.72
CA LEU A 560 -34.78 47.79 30.09
C LEU A 560 -35.48 49.15 29.98
N THR A 561 -36.79 49.16 29.73
CA THR A 561 -37.62 50.34 29.97
C THR A 561 -37.97 50.34 31.45
N PRO A 562 -37.44 51.29 32.25
CA PRO A 562 -37.86 51.45 33.62
C PRO A 562 -39.24 52.10 33.60
N GLN A 563 -40.31 51.32 33.56
CA GLN A 563 -41.64 51.91 33.67
C GLN A 563 -42.61 51.07 34.52
N LYS A 564 -42.96 51.73 35.63
CA LYS A 564 -44.04 51.45 36.60
C LYS A 564 -43.82 50.29 37.58
N CYS A 565 -42.95 50.56 38.55
CA CYS A 565 -43.21 50.13 39.93
C CYS A 565 -43.34 51.40 40.77
N MET A 566 -44.49 52.06 40.69
CA MET A 566 -44.92 53.03 41.68
C MET A 566 -46.39 52.78 41.99
N ASP A 567 -46.66 52.75 43.28
CA ASP A 567 -47.95 52.85 43.97
C ASP A 567 -48.77 51.57 44.15
N SER A 568 -48.45 50.87 45.24
CA SER A 568 -49.46 50.30 46.13
C SER A 568 -48.91 50.29 47.56
N GLU A 569 -49.26 51.32 48.34
CA GLU A 569 -49.22 51.25 49.80
C GLU A 569 -50.07 50.07 50.28
N GLY A 570 -49.51 49.17 51.08
CA GLY A 570 -50.28 48.11 51.74
C GLY A 570 -49.46 47.05 52.48
N GLY A 571 -49.33 47.23 53.81
CA GLY A 571 -49.24 46.15 54.81
C GLY A 571 -47.91 45.38 54.98
N PRO A 572 -47.33 45.32 56.20
CA PRO A 572 -46.15 44.51 56.47
C PRO A 572 -46.56 43.06 56.75
N GLY A 573 -46.25 42.14 55.83
CA GLY A 573 -46.36 40.71 56.08
C GLY A 573 -47.05 39.93 54.97
N LEU A 574 -46.40 39.80 53.82
CA LEU A 574 -46.50 38.61 52.97
C LEU A 574 -45.16 38.49 52.24
N VAL A 575 -44.55 37.31 52.30
CA VAL A 575 -43.30 36.98 51.62
C VAL A 575 -43.44 37.40 50.15
N HIS A 576 -42.61 38.34 49.71
CA HIS A 576 -42.48 38.64 48.29
C HIS A 576 -42.23 37.33 47.55
N ASP A 577 -43.11 36.99 46.61
CA ASP A 577 -42.84 35.95 45.62
C ASP A 577 -41.45 36.23 45.05
N LEU A 578 -40.49 35.34 45.33
CA LEU A 578 -39.11 35.43 44.89
C LEU A 578 -39.06 35.19 43.38
N VAL A 579 -39.49 36.18 42.60
CA VAL A 579 -39.38 36.17 41.16
C VAL A 579 -37.89 36.30 40.81
N PRO A 580 -37.29 35.35 40.07
CA PRO A 580 -35.89 35.45 39.67
C PRO A 580 -35.62 36.73 38.88
N SER A 581 -34.39 37.27 38.96
CA SER A 581 -34.04 38.47 38.19
C SER A 581 -34.23 38.25 36.67
N VAL A 582 -34.43 39.33 35.90
CA VAL A 582 -34.61 39.25 34.44
C VAL A 582 -33.45 38.51 33.76
N ALA A 583 -32.23 38.69 34.24
CA ALA A 583 -31.06 37.97 33.73
C ALA A 583 -31.13 36.46 34.02
N PHE A 584 -31.62 36.05 35.21
CA PHE A 584 -31.84 34.64 35.53
C PHE A 584 -32.99 34.03 34.73
N GLN A 585 -34.04 34.79 34.42
CA GLN A 585 -35.14 34.33 33.57
C GLN A 585 -34.66 34.09 32.13
N VAL A 586 -33.85 34.99 31.58
CA VAL A 586 -33.23 34.81 30.25
C VAL A 586 -32.31 33.60 30.24
N LEU A 587 -31.47 33.44 31.27
CA LEU A 587 -30.60 32.27 31.42
C LEU A 587 -31.42 30.96 31.49
N PHE A 588 -32.49 30.94 32.29
CA PHE A 588 -33.36 29.78 32.43
C PHE A 588 -34.06 29.44 31.12
N LEU A 589 -34.54 30.44 30.37
CA LEU A 589 -35.16 30.24 29.07
C LEU A 589 -34.16 29.70 28.03
N GLU A 590 -32.92 30.20 27.99
CA GLU A 590 -31.88 29.70 27.09
C GLU A 590 -31.41 28.29 27.45
N LEU A 591 -31.24 27.99 28.75
CA LEU A 591 -30.94 26.63 29.21
C LEU A 591 -32.09 25.66 28.94
N ARG A 592 -33.34 26.12 29.06
CA ARG A 592 -34.52 25.31 28.73
C ARG A 592 -34.65 25.07 27.23
N LYS A 593 -34.29 26.04 26.37
CA LYS A 593 -34.20 25.78 24.92
C LYS A 593 -33.19 24.69 24.58
N LEU A 594 -32.06 24.67 25.29
CA LEU A 594 -31.04 23.64 25.15
C LEU A 594 -31.50 22.30 25.73
N GLY A 595 -32.20 22.32 26.86
CA GLY A 595 -32.85 21.16 27.47
C GLY A 595 -33.91 20.53 26.57
N ASN A 596 -34.80 21.34 25.99
CA ASN A 596 -35.88 20.87 25.10
C ASN A 596 -35.37 20.21 23.79
N LEU A 597 -34.08 20.24 23.48
CA LEU A 597 -33.51 19.45 22.37
C LEU A 597 -33.61 17.93 22.63
N THR A 598 -33.85 17.53 23.87
CA THR A 598 -34.17 16.16 24.26
C THR A 598 -35.50 15.68 23.66
N ASP A 599 -36.46 16.58 23.47
CA ASP A 599 -37.81 16.24 23.00
C ASP A 599 -37.86 15.97 21.49
N GLU A 600 -36.81 16.36 20.75
CA GLU A 600 -36.71 16.15 19.30
C GLU A 600 -36.14 14.77 18.90
N ASP A 601 -35.80 13.89 19.85
CA ASP A 601 -35.19 12.56 19.62
C ASP A 601 -33.88 12.57 18.80
N VAL A 602 -33.27 13.74 18.60
CA VAL A 602 -32.06 13.91 17.77
C VAL A 602 -30.78 13.54 18.54
N PHE A 603 -30.74 13.77 19.86
CA PHE A 603 -29.53 13.62 20.68
C PHE A 603 -29.67 12.49 21.71
N GLU A 604 -28.55 11.86 22.07
CA GLU A 604 -28.50 10.96 23.21
C GLU A 604 -28.73 11.74 24.52
N MET A 605 -29.77 11.36 25.26
CA MET A 605 -30.19 12.01 26.50
C MET A 605 -29.05 12.16 27.51
N ASP A 606 -28.32 11.07 27.78
CA ASP A 606 -27.23 11.05 28.77
C ASP A 606 -26.08 11.99 28.38
N TRP A 607 -25.75 12.03 27.08
CA TRP A 607 -24.71 12.90 26.55
C TRP A 607 -25.10 14.38 26.63
N LEU A 608 -26.34 14.73 26.25
CA LEU A 608 -26.84 16.10 26.28
C LEU A 608 -26.97 16.62 27.71
N MET A 609 -27.44 15.79 28.64
CA MET A 609 -27.52 16.15 30.06
C MET A 609 -26.13 16.34 30.69
N LYS A 610 -25.13 15.56 30.26
CA LYS A 610 -23.73 15.80 30.66
C LYS A 610 -23.22 17.15 30.15
N LEU A 611 -23.48 17.48 28.89
CA LEU A 611 -23.11 18.78 28.31
C LEU A 611 -23.78 19.95 29.06
N LEU A 612 -25.07 19.83 29.38
CA LEU A 612 -25.82 20.82 30.16
C LEU A 612 -25.22 21.04 31.55
N ARG A 613 -24.84 19.95 32.23
CA ARG A 613 -24.18 20.01 33.55
C ARG A 613 -22.86 20.78 33.46
N GLU A 614 -22.00 20.42 32.51
CA GLU A 614 -20.71 21.09 32.26
C GLU A 614 -20.88 22.59 31.92
N LEU A 615 -21.92 22.93 31.13
CA LEU A 615 -22.24 24.32 30.80
C LEU A 615 -22.66 25.12 32.04
N VAL A 616 -23.54 24.56 32.88
CA VAL A 616 -24.00 25.23 34.12
C VAL A 616 -22.85 25.42 35.10
N GLU A 617 -21.97 24.44 35.24
CA GLU A 617 -20.75 24.56 36.05
C GLU A 617 -19.83 25.68 35.52
N THR A 618 -19.64 25.75 34.19
CA THR A 618 -18.84 26.80 33.56
C THR A 618 -19.44 28.19 33.77
N ILE A 619 -20.77 28.32 33.64
CA ILE A 619 -21.50 29.57 33.94
C ILE A 619 -21.30 29.95 35.41
N PHE A 620 -21.36 28.99 36.34
CA PHE A 620 -21.16 29.24 37.77
C PHE A 620 -19.75 29.74 38.09
N VAL A 621 -18.73 29.11 37.49
CA VAL A 621 -17.33 29.56 37.60
C VAL A 621 -17.18 30.96 37.02
N TRP A 622 -17.77 31.23 35.86
CA TRP A 622 -17.71 32.54 35.23
C TRP A 622 -18.36 33.64 36.08
N ILE A 623 -19.58 33.42 36.59
CA ILE A 623 -20.27 34.35 37.50
C ILE A 623 -19.45 34.60 38.76
N SER A 624 -18.88 33.53 39.34
CA SER A 624 -18.04 33.61 40.55
C SER A 624 -16.78 34.44 40.36
N ASN A 625 -16.21 34.44 39.15
CA ASN A 625 -15.02 35.21 38.79
C ASN A 625 -15.34 36.66 38.39
N HIS A 626 -16.58 36.98 38.03
CA HIS A 626 -17.03 38.31 37.57
C HIS A 626 -17.98 39.00 38.57
N LYS A 627 -17.76 38.78 39.87
CA LYS A 627 -18.61 39.32 40.97
C LYS A 627 -18.82 40.83 40.91
N GLU A 628 -17.86 41.61 40.41
CA GLU A 628 -17.98 43.08 40.31
C GLU A 628 -18.99 43.54 39.24
N ILE A 629 -19.10 42.80 38.13
CA ILE A 629 -20.04 43.10 37.04
C ILE A 629 -21.47 42.82 37.50
N TRP A 630 -21.67 41.69 38.18
CA TRP A 630 -22.98 41.31 38.73
C TRP A 630 -23.37 42.15 39.96
N GLY A 631 -22.41 42.49 40.83
CA GLY A 631 -22.65 43.38 41.96
C GLY A 631 -23.08 44.78 41.54
N ASN A 632 -22.66 45.26 40.36
CA ASN A 632 -23.13 46.53 39.78
C ASN A 632 -24.54 46.43 39.17
N ILE A 633 -24.91 45.27 38.62
CA ILE A 633 -26.27 44.99 38.12
C ILE A 633 -27.26 44.86 39.31
N GLU A 634 -26.89 44.15 40.37
CA GLU A 634 -27.68 44.04 41.61
C GLU A 634 -27.85 45.39 42.31
N LYS A 635 -26.78 46.20 42.41
CA LYS A 635 -26.86 47.55 42.99
C LYS A 635 -27.72 48.51 42.16
N LYS A 636 -27.76 48.38 40.83
CA LYS A 636 -28.66 49.17 39.97
C LYS A 636 -30.13 48.76 40.10
N LEU A 637 -30.42 47.55 40.59
CA LEU A 637 -31.76 46.96 40.63
C LEU A 637 -32.39 46.90 42.04
N ASN A 638 -31.75 47.44 43.08
CA ASN A 638 -32.27 47.49 44.46
C ASN A 638 -32.86 46.13 44.97
N LEU A 639 -32.18 45.02 44.69
CA LEU A 639 -32.61 43.70 45.16
C LEU A 639 -31.94 43.36 46.50
N GLN A 640 -32.76 43.24 47.56
CA GLN A 640 -32.39 42.50 48.78
C GLN A 640 -32.83 41.03 48.59
N HIS A 641 -31.87 40.09 48.68
CA HIS A 641 -31.98 38.61 48.63
C HIS A 641 -32.04 37.91 47.25
N PRO A 642 -31.71 36.59 47.16
CA PRO A 642 -30.79 35.73 47.94
C PRO A 642 -29.49 35.45 47.14
N ASP A 643 -28.53 34.71 47.73
CA ASP A 643 -27.27 34.33 47.08
C ASP A 643 -27.53 33.77 45.66
N ILE A 644 -26.99 34.42 44.62
CA ILE A 644 -27.08 34.04 43.20
C ILE A 644 -26.90 32.52 43.01
N ARG A 645 -26.02 31.94 43.82
CA ARG A 645 -25.76 30.50 43.90
C ARG A 645 -27.02 29.65 44.15
N ASN A 646 -27.90 30.08 45.05
CA ASN A 646 -29.11 29.33 45.40
C ASN A 646 -30.16 29.39 44.27
N GLN A 647 -30.22 30.48 43.50
CA GLN A 647 -31.13 30.59 42.35
C GLN A 647 -30.69 29.69 41.19
N VAL A 648 -29.38 29.61 40.92
CA VAL A 648 -28.84 28.71 39.89
C VAL A 648 -29.00 27.24 40.27
N CYS A 649 -28.76 26.88 41.54
CA CYS A 649 -29.00 25.51 42.02
C CYS A 649 -30.48 25.10 41.91
N ALA A 650 -31.41 26.01 42.21
CA ALA A 650 -32.85 25.75 42.05
C ALA A 650 -33.26 25.59 40.58
N MET A 651 -32.64 26.34 39.66
CA MET A 651 -32.85 26.17 38.21
C MET A 651 -32.38 24.81 37.71
N PHE A 652 -31.23 24.31 38.18
CA PHE A 652 -30.73 22.99 37.78
C PHE A 652 -31.67 21.86 38.21
N TYR A 653 -32.20 21.93 39.43
CA TYR A 653 -33.20 20.98 39.95
C TYR A 653 -34.53 21.03 39.18
N ALA A 654 -34.83 22.14 38.51
CA ALA A 654 -36.00 22.31 37.65
C ALA A 654 -35.76 21.90 36.19
N LEU A 655 -34.50 21.72 35.77
CA LEU A 655 -34.10 21.20 34.45
C LEU A 655 -33.88 19.68 34.46
N GLU A 656 -33.57 19.07 35.62
CA GLU A 656 -33.48 17.61 35.81
C GLU A 656 -34.86 16.92 35.95
N LYS A 657 -35.96 17.68 36.02
CA LYS A 657 -37.35 17.19 36.05
C LYS A 657 -38.04 17.45 34.73
#